data_AF-A0A833HNA0-F1
#
_entry.id   AF-A0A833HNA0-F1
#
_cell.length_a   1.000
_cell.length_b   1.000
_cell.length_c   1.000
_cell.angle_alpha   90.00
_cell.angle_beta   90.00
_cell.angle_gamma   90.00
#
_symmetry.space_group_name_H-M   'P 1'
#
loop_
_entity.id
_entity.type
_entity.pdbx_description
1 polymer ?
#
loop_
_entity_poly.entity_id
_entity_poly.type
_entity_poly.pdbx_seq_one_letter_code
_entity_poly.pdbx_strand_id
1 'polypeptide(L)'
;MLFILGLFLTFSFVSPASSVFATNNEIVKVEEFIDNIMTSKIEEYNIPNATVSLVMDGEVLFKKGYGLQDIEKKLPVDADTTLFRIGSTSKLFTWTAVMQLVEVGKLDLDEDINTYLDFEIPYKLEGALENTTAEAITLSYLMTHTAGFEDYVNNLFRLHPQELIPFDEYIKEHLPARIFPPGEVMAYSNYGTALAGYIVERISGMPFSEYVEENIFSPLGMNHTIFKQPLPQGLHDDMSKAYRFTDDSFKEGSFEYVIPTAAGSGSSSASDMARFMLAHLESGSYNGAKILNSATVDLMHQQRFTHHPTLGGMTLGFIEGTYNHKRVIFHGGATMLYSTGLYLIPEEDIGLFISYSGGGHYLYSEVFQSLMDYLYPVEAPIKEEPPAGSMERSKQYIGEYQMNRKSVTTSEKITSLLMGPIHVKGDESGHLIVNYLGETSKFIELEPGVYKNLREGRSQDYNGPFSHIVFKEDPMGNILLASGGPMTYSKAPFYATSAFTVSGILISLLIILLSLIFWLLKKVLAFIKKRPKASGLPLAAQWVAIAFGIAVLILLTSFLSSGSMDPVYQMPKDAYTPSETGALYSILPILLYGLTLGLIIFTAMAWWKKLWGMIGRIHYSLYSVAALLLMFIFHYWNILK
;
A
#
# COMPACT_ATOMS: atom_id res chain seq x y z
N MET A 1 47.09 16.30 -62.79
CA MET A 1 47.04 15.15 -61.87
C MET A 1 47.14 15.67 -60.44
N LEU A 2 46.02 15.65 -59.70
CA LEU A 2 45.84 15.61 -58.23
C LEU A 2 46.46 16.70 -57.31
N PHE A 3 45.80 17.18 -56.24
CA PHE A 3 44.42 17.16 -55.71
C PHE A 3 44.39 18.24 -54.60
N ILE A 4 43.39 19.14 -54.57
CA ILE A 4 43.16 20.10 -53.49
C ILE A 4 41.95 19.59 -52.70
N LEU A 5 42.14 19.22 -51.43
CA LEU A 5 41.05 18.85 -50.52
C LEU A 5 40.74 20.06 -49.63
N GLY A 6 39.57 20.66 -49.83
CA GLY A 6 39.01 21.69 -48.95
C GLY A 6 38.26 21.04 -47.79
N LEU A 7 38.56 21.46 -46.56
CA LEU A 7 37.84 21.09 -45.35
C LEU A 7 36.65 22.07 -45.17
N PHE A 8 35.42 21.57 -45.30
CA PHE A 8 34.22 22.32 -44.91
C PHE A 8 33.93 22.06 -43.43
N LEU A 9 34.03 23.09 -42.60
CA LEU A 9 33.52 23.11 -41.23
C LEU A 9 32.03 23.42 -41.28
N THR A 10 31.19 22.40 -41.08
CA THR A 10 29.75 22.55 -40.86
C THR A 10 29.52 22.91 -39.39
N PHE A 11 29.11 24.15 -39.12
CA PHE A 11 28.51 24.53 -37.84
C PHE A 11 27.10 23.95 -37.78
N SER A 12 26.91 22.89 -36.99
CA SER A 12 25.58 22.44 -36.60
C SER A 12 25.04 23.40 -35.55
N PHE A 13 24.16 24.32 -35.95
CA PHE A 13 23.29 25.00 -35.02
C PHE A 13 22.31 23.96 -34.47
N VAL A 14 22.49 23.57 -33.22
CA VAL A 14 21.42 22.92 -32.45
C VAL A 14 20.40 24.01 -32.16
N SER A 15 19.31 24.04 -32.92
CA SER A 15 18.13 24.81 -32.52
C SER A 15 17.64 24.23 -31.19
N PRO A 16 17.35 25.05 -30.16
CA PRO A 16 16.56 24.57 -29.05
C PRO A 16 15.23 24.06 -29.64
N ALA A 17 14.80 22.88 -29.19
CA ALA A 17 13.48 22.38 -29.54
C ALA A 17 12.48 23.47 -29.16
N SER A 18 11.79 24.01 -30.16
CA SER A 18 10.73 24.97 -29.96
C SER A 18 9.71 24.35 -29.01
N SER A 19 9.44 24.98 -27.87
CA SER A 19 8.25 24.70 -27.09
C SER A 19 7.06 24.78 -28.04
N VAL A 20 6.31 23.69 -28.16
CA VAL A 20 5.09 23.66 -28.95
C VAL A 20 4.07 24.43 -28.14
N PHE A 21 3.97 25.75 -28.34
CA PHE A 21 2.80 26.48 -27.89
C PHE A 21 1.59 25.82 -28.55
N ALA A 22 0.81 25.07 -27.76
CA ALA A 22 -0.46 24.53 -28.21
C ALA A 22 -1.28 25.71 -28.77
N THR A 23 -1.80 25.56 -29.98
CA THR A 23 -2.69 26.59 -30.52
C THR A 23 -3.91 26.73 -29.61
N ASN A 24 -4.54 27.91 -29.56
CA ASN A 24 -5.75 28.14 -28.75
C ASN A 24 -6.86 27.07 -29.01
N ASN A 25 -6.88 26.48 -30.21
CA ASN A 25 -7.79 25.39 -30.58
C ASN A 25 -7.38 24.01 -30.05
N GLU A 26 -6.10 23.76 -29.76
CA GLU A 26 -5.63 22.51 -29.15
C GLU A 26 -5.87 22.54 -27.64
N ILE A 27 -5.66 23.70 -27.00
CA ILE A 27 -5.98 23.96 -25.59
C ILE A 27 -7.46 23.67 -25.31
N VAL A 28 -8.38 24.29 -26.07
CA VAL A 28 -9.83 24.08 -25.91
C VAL A 28 -10.22 22.60 -26.04
N LYS A 29 -9.54 21.84 -26.92
CA LYS A 29 -9.81 20.41 -27.08
C LYS A 29 -9.35 19.57 -25.89
N VAL A 30 -8.24 19.93 -25.24
CA VAL A 30 -7.75 19.23 -24.04
C VAL A 30 -8.67 19.48 -22.85
N GLU A 31 -9.14 20.71 -22.66
CA GLU A 31 -10.12 21.05 -21.62
C GLU A 31 -11.42 20.27 -21.81
N GLU A 32 -11.98 20.28 -23.03
CA GLU A 32 -13.19 19.51 -23.37
C GLU A 32 -12.98 18.01 -23.18
N PHE A 33 -11.80 17.49 -23.53
CA PHE A 33 -11.46 16.08 -23.34
C PHE A 33 -11.49 15.70 -21.85
N ILE A 34 -10.79 16.45 -21.00
CA ILE A 34 -10.76 16.21 -19.55
C ILE A 34 -12.16 16.32 -18.95
N ASP A 35 -12.95 17.32 -19.35
CA ASP A 35 -14.29 17.51 -18.81
C ASP A 35 -15.22 16.33 -19.13
N ASN A 36 -15.14 15.82 -20.37
CA ASN A 36 -15.93 14.70 -20.83
C ASN A 36 -15.55 13.39 -20.11
N ILE A 37 -14.25 13.09 -19.99
CA ILE A 37 -13.82 11.85 -19.31
C ILE A 37 -14.11 11.90 -17.81
N MET A 38 -13.93 13.05 -17.16
CA MET A 38 -14.30 13.23 -15.76
C MET A 38 -15.79 13.00 -15.55
N THR A 39 -16.65 13.62 -16.37
CA THR A 39 -18.11 13.44 -16.29
C THR A 39 -18.49 11.97 -16.46
N SER A 40 -17.95 11.30 -17.49
CA SER A 40 -18.22 9.88 -17.74
C SER A 40 -17.80 8.99 -16.56
N LYS A 41 -16.63 9.23 -15.95
CA LYS A 41 -16.11 8.39 -14.86
C LYS A 41 -16.81 8.66 -13.53
N ILE A 42 -17.24 9.89 -13.30
CA ILE A 42 -18.07 10.25 -12.14
C ILE A 42 -19.41 9.52 -12.20
N GLU A 43 -20.04 9.48 -13.36
CA GLU A 43 -21.29 8.73 -13.56
C GLU A 43 -21.06 7.21 -13.44
N GLU A 44 -20.03 6.67 -14.09
CA GLU A 44 -19.69 5.24 -14.06
C GLU A 44 -19.48 4.71 -12.64
N TYR A 45 -18.79 5.48 -11.80
CA TYR A 45 -18.43 5.09 -10.43
C TYR A 45 -19.33 5.67 -9.35
N ASN A 46 -20.41 6.37 -9.70
CA ASN A 46 -21.27 7.07 -8.74
C ASN A 46 -20.46 7.95 -7.78
N ILE A 47 -19.59 8.81 -8.31
CA ILE A 47 -18.74 9.69 -7.50
C ILE A 47 -19.56 10.90 -7.03
N PRO A 48 -19.69 11.15 -5.71
CA PRO A 48 -20.52 12.22 -5.16
C PRO A 48 -19.92 13.62 -5.39
N ASN A 49 -18.60 13.72 -5.34
CA ASN A 49 -17.85 14.95 -5.47
C ASN A 49 -16.42 14.69 -5.94
N ALA A 50 -15.93 15.57 -6.81
CA ALA A 50 -14.57 15.52 -7.32
C ALA A 50 -14.06 16.91 -7.67
N THR A 51 -12.75 17.07 -7.73
CA THR A 51 -12.09 18.26 -8.26
C THR A 51 -10.90 17.86 -9.12
N VAL A 52 -10.57 18.71 -10.09
CA VAL A 52 -9.44 18.53 -11.00
C VAL A 52 -8.75 19.86 -11.26
N SER A 53 -7.43 19.83 -11.42
CA SER A 53 -6.66 20.89 -12.06
C SER A 53 -5.64 20.30 -13.05
N LEU A 54 -5.49 20.96 -14.19
CA LEU A 54 -4.51 20.69 -15.23
C LEU A 54 -3.69 21.96 -15.43
N VAL A 55 -2.37 21.81 -15.35
CA VAL A 55 -1.40 22.87 -15.63
C VAL A 55 -0.57 22.46 -16.85
N MET A 56 -0.25 23.43 -17.68
CA MET A 56 0.50 23.22 -18.93
C MET A 56 1.20 24.53 -19.30
N ASP A 57 2.45 24.44 -19.75
CA ASP A 57 3.24 25.58 -20.24
C ASP A 57 3.28 26.77 -19.24
N GLY A 58 3.53 26.48 -17.96
CA GLY A 58 3.60 27.47 -16.89
C GLY A 58 2.26 28.08 -16.42
N GLU A 59 1.12 27.65 -16.97
CA GLU A 59 -0.20 28.22 -16.68
C GLU A 59 -1.22 27.17 -16.16
N VAL A 60 -2.26 27.63 -15.47
CA VAL A 60 -3.41 26.79 -15.10
C VAL A 60 -4.38 26.73 -16.28
N LEU A 61 -4.33 25.63 -17.03
CA LEU A 61 -5.14 25.41 -18.22
C LEU A 61 -6.61 25.14 -17.88
N PHE A 62 -6.84 24.26 -16.91
CA PHE A 62 -8.18 23.84 -16.52
C PHE A 62 -8.26 23.63 -15.02
N LYS A 63 -9.37 24.03 -14.41
CA LYS A 63 -9.75 23.61 -13.06
C LYS A 63 -11.26 23.56 -12.93
N LYS A 64 -11.79 22.52 -12.28
CA LYS A 64 -13.24 22.34 -12.14
C LYS A 64 -13.59 21.51 -10.90
N GLY A 65 -14.73 21.86 -10.30
CA GLY A 65 -15.42 21.05 -9.30
C GLY A 65 -16.59 20.30 -9.93
N TYR A 66 -16.80 19.06 -9.50
CA TYR A 66 -17.89 18.20 -9.95
C TYR A 66 -18.69 17.69 -8.75
N GLY A 67 -20.01 17.56 -8.93
CA GLY A 67 -20.90 17.04 -7.89
C GLY A 67 -21.10 18.03 -6.74
N LEU A 68 -21.39 17.48 -5.56
CA LEU A 68 -21.79 18.25 -4.37
C LEU A 68 -20.81 18.03 -3.21
N GLN A 69 -20.19 19.11 -2.74
CA GLN A 69 -19.36 19.05 -1.54
C GLN A 69 -20.18 18.70 -0.29
N ASP A 70 -21.47 19.08 -0.26
CA ASP A 70 -22.45 18.66 0.74
C ASP A 70 -23.79 18.36 0.05
N ILE A 71 -24.17 17.09 0.04
CA ILE A 71 -25.41 16.62 -0.61
C ILE A 71 -26.66 17.17 0.08
N GLU A 72 -26.66 17.27 1.41
CA GLU A 72 -27.80 17.74 2.19
C GLU A 72 -28.05 19.23 1.95
N LYS A 73 -26.97 20.03 1.97
CA LYS A 73 -27.04 21.47 1.68
C LYS A 73 -27.15 21.81 0.19
N LYS A 74 -27.00 20.81 -0.70
CA LYS A 74 -26.90 20.99 -2.16
C LYS A 74 -25.80 21.97 -2.55
N LEU A 75 -24.69 21.94 -1.82
CA LEU A 75 -23.57 22.84 -2.02
C LEU A 75 -22.65 22.25 -3.09
N PRO A 76 -22.42 22.93 -4.23
CA PRO A 76 -21.53 22.41 -5.27
C PRO A 76 -20.06 22.44 -4.82
N VAL A 77 -19.25 21.59 -5.44
CA VAL A 77 -17.80 21.66 -5.30
C VAL A 77 -17.26 22.91 -5.98
N ASP A 78 -16.46 23.68 -5.27
CA ASP A 78 -15.69 24.81 -5.78
C ASP A 78 -14.21 24.39 -5.91
N ALA A 79 -13.62 24.52 -7.11
CA ALA A 79 -12.24 24.12 -7.35
C ALA A 79 -11.21 24.99 -6.61
N ASP A 80 -11.58 26.22 -6.24
CA ASP A 80 -10.72 27.16 -5.53
C ASP A 80 -10.68 26.92 -4.02
N THR A 81 -11.82 26.58 -3.42
CA THR A 81 -11.96 26.56 -1.96
C THR A 81 -12.27 25.19 -1.38
N THR A 82 -12.97 24.30 -2.10
CA THR A 82 -13.38 23.01 -1.54
C THR A 82 -12.16 22.12 -1.27
N LEU A 83 -11.98 21.76 0.00
CA LEU A 83 -10.92 20.89 0.49
C LEU A 83 -11.30 19.43 0.32
N PHE A 84 -10.37 18.65 -0.21
CA PHE A 84 -10.42 17.19 -0.19
C PHE A 84 -9.28 16.66 0.68
N ARG A 85 -9.50 15.55 1.39
CA ARG A 85 -8.41 14.81 2.05
C ARG A 85 -7.54 14.19 0.96
N ILE A 86 -6.30 14.67 0.78
CA ILE A 86 -5.43 14.23 -0.34
C ILE A 86 -4.61 12.97 -0.01
N GLY A 87 -4.80 12.41 1.18
CA GLY A 87 -4.12 11.21 1.64
C GLY A 87 -2.61 11.27 1.40
N SER A 88 -2.04 10.20 0.87
CA SER A 88 -0.59 10.08 0.70
C SER A 88 0.05 11.07 -0.30
N THR A 89 -0.70 11.79 -1.14
CA THR A 89 -0.12 12.92 -1.91
C THR A 89 0.48 13.98 -0.98
N SER A 90 0.03 14.04 0.29
CA SER A 90 0.63 14.83 1.38
C SER A 90 2.14 14.64 1.52
N LYS A 91 2.67 13.44 1.24
CA LYS A 91 4.09 13.14 1.41
C LYS A 91 4.99 14.06 0.60
N LEU A 92 4.51 14.53 -0.57
CA LEU A 92 5.26 15.45 -1.41
C LEU A 92 5.61 16.75 -0.67
N PHE A 93 4.71 17.26 0.19
CA PHE A 93 5.02 18.42 1.03
C PHE A 93 6.06 18.12 2.09
N THR A 94 5.99 16.95 2.72
CA THR A 94 6.98 16.48 3.70
C THR A 94 8.36 16.36 3.06
N TRP A 95 8.43 15.80 1.85
CA TRP A 95 9.67 15.65 1.10
C TRP A 95 10.23 17.00 0.64
N THR A 96 9.38 17.92 0.19
CA THR A 96 9.79 19.30 -0.11
C THR A 96 10.35 19.99 1.14
N ALA A 97 9.74 19.81 2.31
CA ALA A 97 10.26 20.36 3.58
C ALA A 97 11.62 19.76 3.97
N VAL A 98 11.83 18.45 3.77
CA VAL A 98 13.15 17.82 3.95
C VAL A 98 14.16 18.46 3.00
N MET A 99 13.82 18.61 1.72
CA MET A 99 14.72 19.20 0.73
C MET A 99 15.04 20.68 1.01
N GLN A 100 14.10 21.45 1.58
CA GLN A 100 14.36 22.82 2.05
C GLN A 100 15.45 22.84 3.14
N LEU A 101 15.41 21.90 4.08
CA LEU A 101 16.41 21.80 5.15
C LEU A 101 17.75 21.23 4.64
N VAL A 102 17.74 20.36 3.64
CA VAL A 102 18.96 19.90 2.94
C VAL A 102 19.64 21.08 2.22
N GLU A 103 18.86 21.89 1.52
CA GLU A 103 19.37 23.04 0.76
C GLU A 103 20.12 24.05 1.64
N VAL A 104 19.64 24.28 2.87
CA VAL A 104 20.30 25.18 3.84
C VAL A 104 21.34 24.47 4.72
N GLY A 105 21.69 23.21 4.40
CA GLY A 105 22.74 22.45 5.07
C GLY A 105 22.41 22.01 6.49
N LYS A 106 21.12 21.95 6.85
CA LYS A 106 20.66 21.47 8.16
C LYS A 106 20.40 19.97 8.21
N LEU A 107 20.11 19.36 7.06
CA LEU A 107 19.97 17.93 6.88
C LEU A 107 20.94 17.45 5.80
N ASP A 108 21.41 16.22 5.93
CA ASP A 108 22.15 15.49 4.90
C ASP A 108 21.34 14.25 4.53
N LEU A 109 21.21 13.98 3.23
CA LEU A 109 20.40 12.89 2.70
C LEU A 109 20.94 11.51 3.08
N ASP A 110 22.26 11.39 3.27
CA ASP A 110 22.95 10.12 3.47
C ASP A 110 23.51 9.96 4.89
N GLU A 111 23.28 10.94 5.77
CA GLU A 111 23.60 10.85 7.19
C GLU A 111 22.63 9.90 7.93
N ASP A 112 23.14 9.30 9.00
CA ASP A 112 22.33 8.47 9.87
C ASP A 112 21.23 9.31 10.54
N ILE A 113 19.96 8.93 10.34
CA ILE A 113 18.84 9.68 10.89
C ILE A 113 18.84 9.73 12.42
N ASN A 114 19.50 8.78 13.11
CA ASN A 114 19.64 8.83 14.57
C ASN A 114 20.35 10.10 15.05
N THR A 115 21.13 10.78 14.20
CA THR A 115 21.74 12.08 14.53
C THR A 115 20.72 13.22 14.66
N TYR A 116 19.53 13.07 14.07
CA TYR A 116 18.46 14.07 14.08
C TYR A 116 17.34 13.77 15.09
N LEU A 117 17.36 12.59 15.71
CA LEU A 117 16.31 12.09 16.61
C LEU A 117 16.68 12.28 18.08
N ASP A 118 15.67 12.30 18.96
CA ASP A 118 15.83 12.26 20.42
C ASP A 118 15.55 10.90 21.04
N PHE A 119 15.42 9.88 20.19
CA PHE A 119 15.34 8.48 20.53
C PHE A 119 16.18 7.69 19.52
N GLU A 120 16.49 6.44 19.86
CA GLU A 120 17.33 5.60 19.01
C GLU A 120 16.47 4.61 18.23
N ILE A 121 16.68 4.55 16.92
CA ILE A 121 16.21 3.47 16.06
C ILE A 121 17.30 2.38 16.03
N PRO A 122 17.02 1.17 16.51
CA PRO A 122 18.03 0.13 16.62
C PRO A 122 18.62 -0.29 15.27
N TYR A 123 19.93 -0.56 15.26
CA TYR A 123 20.66 -1.18 14.14
C TYR A 123 20.45 -2.70 14.09
N LYS A 124 19.19 -3.15 14.17
CA LYS A 124 18.84 -4.57 14.25
C LYS A 124 17.74 -4.90 13.25
N LEU A 125 17.92 -6.00 12.52
CA LEU A 125 16.86 -6.63 11.73
C LEU A 125 16.10 -7.67 12.57
N GLU A 126 14.79 -7.70 12.40
CA GLU A 126 13.90 -8.70 12.96
C GLU A 126 14.01 -10.00 12.15
N GLY A 127 14.10 -11.14 12.84
CA GLY A 127 14.15 -12.47 12.20
C GLY A 127 15.46 -12.85 11.50
N ALA A 128 16.42 -11.92 11.33
CA ALA A 128 17.79 -12.27 10.98
C ALA A 128 18.43 -13.10 12.12
N LEU A 129 19.44 -13.92 11.80
CA LEU A 129 20.26 -14.61 12.80
C LEU A 129 20.59 -13.61 13.92
N GLU A 130 20.25 -13.94 15.17
CA GLU A 130 20.70 -13.17 16.33
C GLU A 130 22.18 -12.84 16.09
N ASN A 131 22.54 -11.54 15.99
CA ASN A 131 23.87 -10.97 15.68
C ASN A 131 24.08 -10.27 14.31
N THR A 132 23.07 -10.07 13.45
CA THR A 132 23.25 -9.18 12.28
C THR A 132 22.99 -7.71 12.64
N THR A 133 24.02 -6.86 12.59
CA THR A 133 23.88 -5.40 12.67
C THR A 133 23.39 -4.86 11.32
N ALA A 134 22.28 -4.14 11.33
CA ALA A 134 21.74 -3.47 10.15
C ALA A 134 22.49 -2.15 9.89
N GLU A 135 22.60 -1.74 8.63
CA GLU A 135 23.13 -0.40 8.28
C GLU A 135 22.25 0.72 8.86
N ALA A 136 22.79 1.93 8.92
CA ALA A 136 22.03 3.12 9.29
C ALA A 136 20.87 3.36 8.32
N ILE A 137 19.77 3.91 8.81
CA ILE A 137 18.72 4.45 7.95
C ILE A 137 19.08 5.90 7.65
N THR A 138 18.92 6.32 6.40
CA THR A 138 19.18 7.70 5.93
C THR A 138 17.89 8.33 5.42
N LEU A 139 17.87 9.65 5.23
CA LEU A 139 16.72 10.34 4.61
C LEU A 139 16.49 9.84 3.17
N SER A 140 17.55 9.56 2.41
CA SER A 140 17.47 8.92 1.09
C SER A 140 16.62 7.64 1.15
N TYR A 141 16.89 6.74 2.10
CA TYR A 141 16.12 5.49 2.25
C TYR A 141 14.67 5.69 2.70
N LEU A 142 14.38 6.73 3.50
CA LEU A 142 13.00 7.08 3.86
C LEU A 142 12.23 7.60 2.64
N MET A 143 12.86 8.47 1.84
CA MET A 143 12.25 9.10 0.65
C MET A 143 12.03 8.12 -0.50
N THR A 144 12.85 7.06 -0.60
CA THR A 144 12.71 6.00 -1.61
C THR A 144 11.91 4.78 -1.12
N HIS A 145 11.36 4.82 0.10
CA HIS A 145 10.66 3.68 0.71
C HIS A 145 11.50 2.39 0.76
N THR A 146 12.80 2.52 1.02
CA THR A 146 13.73 1.39 1.13
C THR A 146 14.39 1.31 2.51
N ALA A 147 13.81 1.92 3.55
CA ALA A 147 14.34 1.85 4.92
C ALA A 147 14.17 0.48 5.59
N GLY A 148 13.29 -0.37 5.07
CA GLY A 148 13.11 -1.76 5.50
C GLY A 148 12.20 -1.94 6.72
N PHE A 149 11.39 -0.95 7.08
CA PHE A 149 10.37 -1.10 8.12
C PHE A 149 9.24 -2.05 7.69
N GLU A 150 8.70 -2.80 8.65
CA GLU A 150 7.36 -3.38 8.51
C GLU A 150 6.28 -2.29 8.55
N ASP A 151 5.06 -2.60 8.12
CA ASP A 151 3.94 -1.65 8.14
C ASP A 151 2.68 -2.28 8.76
N TYR A 152 1.87 -1.45 9.39
CA TYR A 152 0.65 -1.85 10.10
C TYR A 152 -0.58 -1.18 9.47
N VAL A 153 -1.70 -1.90 9.45
CA VAL A 153 -2.99 -1.34 9.03
C VAL A 153 -3.66 -0.63 10.21
N ASN A 154 -3.43 -1.12 11.42
CA ASN A 154 -3.94 -0.47 12.63
C ASN A 154 -3.25 0.86 12.89
N ASN A 155 -3.95 1.77 13.59
CA ASN A 155 -3.46 3.11 13.92
C ASN A 155 -3.12 3.99 12.72
N LEU A 156 -3.71 3.74 11.54
CA LEU A 156 -3.62 4.69 10.42
C LEU A 156 -4.70 5.77 10.54
N PHE A 157 -5.90 5.39 10.97
CA PHE A 157 -7.07 6.27 10.98
C PHE A 157 -7.77 6.33 12.35
N ARG A 158 -8.46 7.45 12.60
CA ARG A 158 -9.48 7.62 13.64
C ARG A 158 -10.65 8.40 13.09
N LEU A 159 -11.81 8.26 13.73
CA LEU A 159 -13.02 9.01 13.39
C LEU A 159 -13.36 10.09 14.42
N HIS A 160 -12.72 10.05 15.58
CA HIS A 160 -12.96 11.00 16.67
C HIS A 160 -11.66 11.71 17.10
N PRO A 161 -11.69 13.04 17.31
CA PRO A 161 -10.51 13.80 17.66
C PRO A 161 -9.92 13.42 19.03
N GLN A 162 -10.74 12.86 19.93
CA GLN A 162 -10.29 12.40 21.25
C GLN A 162 -9.43 11.13 21.19
N GLU A 163 -9.44 10.44 20.05
CA GLU A 163 -8.67 9.20 19.82
C GLU A 163 -7.36 9.46 19.06
N LEU A 164 -7.07 10.73 18.73
CA LEU A 164 -5.81 11.15 18.12
C LEU A 164 -4.65 10.87 19.08
N ILE A 165 -3.58 10.33 18.52
CA ILE A 165 -2.30 10.17 19.20
C ILE A 165 -1.45 11.41 18.86
N PRO A 166 -0.87 12.11 19.84
CA PRO A 166 0.09 13.18 19.58
C PRO A 166 1.20 12.72 18.64
N PHE A 167 1.67 13.62 17.76
CA PHE A 167 2.57 13.23 16.66
C PHE A 167 3.91 12.67 17.17
N ASP A 168 4.49 13.27 18.20
CA ASP A 168 5.74 12.81 18.82
C ASP A 168 5.56 11.49 19.57
N GLU A 169 4.44 11.30 20.27
CA GLU A 169 4.05 10.05 20.92
C GLU A 169 3.90 8.92 19.90
N TYR A 170 3.20 9.16 18.78
CA TYR A 170 3.05 8.17 17.72
C TYR A 170 4.41 7.69 17.18
N ILE A 171 5.32 8.62 16.90
CA ILE A 171 6.63 8.28 16.36
C ILE A 171 7.45 7.44 17.35
N LYS A 172 7.40 7.75 18.64
CA LYS A 172 8.23 7.09 19.66
C LYS A 172 7.66 5.76 20.12
N GLU A 173 6.34 5.67 20.28
CA GLU A 173 5.67 4.50 20.88
C GLU A 173 5.24 3.45 19.86
N HIS A 174 5.16 3.81 18.58
CA HIS A 174 4.75 2.90 17.49
C HIS A 174 5.85 2.62 16.46
N LEU A 175 7.13 2.61 16.88
CA LEU A 175 8.27 2.26 16.02
C LEU A 175 8.12 0.82 15.45
N PRO A 176 7.96 0.65 14.13
CA PRO A 176 7.92 -0.67 13.50
C PRO A 176 9.28 -1.38 13.53
N ALA A 177 9.27 -2.72 13.53
CA ALA A 177 10.51 -3.47 13.40
C ALA A 177 11.09 -3.31 11.98
N ARG A 178 12.41 -3.47 11.88
CA ARG A 178 13.12 -3.47 10.60
C ARG A 178 13.20 -4.91 10.08
N ILE A 179 12.55 -5.19 8.96
CA ILE A 179 12.43 -6.54 8.39
C ILE A 179 13.28 -6.73 7.13
N PHE A 180 13.80 -5.64 6.56
CA PHE A 180 14.75 -5.67 5.44
C PHE A 180 15.96 -4.78 5.71
N PRO A 181 17.15 -5.11 5.17
CA PRO A 181 18.27 -4.16 5.14
C PRO A 181 17.87 -2.89 4.37
N PRO A 182 18.32 -1.70 4.81
CA PRO A 182 18.08 -0.46 4.07
C PRO A 182 18.66 -0.52 2.65
N GLY A 183 17.96 0.08 1.68
CA GLY A 183 18.39 0.14 0.29
C GLY A 183 18.16 -1.14 -0.54
N GLU A 184 17.63 -2.22 0.05
CA GLU A 184 17.53 -3.51 -0.64
C GLU A 184 16.13 -3.84 -1.15
N VAL A 185 15.09 -3.49 -0.37
CA VAL A 185 13.70 -3.82 -0.69
C VAL A 185 12.85 -2.56 -0.63
N MET A 186 12.09 -2.34 -1.70
CA MET A 186 11.14 -1.24 -1.75
C MET A 186 9.82 -1.69 -1.13
N ALA A 187 9.51 -1.11 0.02
CA ALA A 187 8.31 -1.37 0.80
C ALA A 187 7.80 -0.03 1.34
N TYR A 188 6.72 0.47 0.72
CA TYR A 188 6.08 1.72 1.11
C TYR A 188 5.82 1.81 2.61
N SER A 189 6.19 2.94 3.22
CA SER A 189 6.12 3.13 4.67
C SER A 189 5.54 4.49 5.02
N ASN A 190 4.37 4.48 5.68
CA ASN A 190 3.79 5.70 6.25
C ASN A 190 4.59 6.17 7.47
N TYR A 191 5.03 5.24 8.31
CA TYR A 191 5.88 5.56 9.46
C TYR A 191 7.18 6.24 9.02
N GLY A 192 7.83 5.75 7.95
CA GLY A 192 9.06 6.35 7.43
C GLY A 192 8.88 7.82 7.02
N THR A 193 7.76 8.18 6.38
CA THR A 193 7.47 9.58 6.07
C THR A 193 7.07 10.39 7.30
N ALA A 194 6.31 9.79 8.22
CA ALA A 194 5.96 10.43 9.49
C ALA A 194 7.23 10.78 10.30
N LEU A 195 8.20 9.87 10.33
CA LEU A 195 9.49 10.06 10.96
C LEU A 195 10.28 11.21 10.31
N ALA A 196 10.26 11.33 8.98
CA ALA A 196 10.88 12.46 8.29
C ALA A 196 10.20 13.80 8.63
N GLY A 197 8.87 13.83 8.75
CA GLY A 197 8.14 15.01 9.25
C GLY A 197 8.52 15.36 10.69
N TYR A 198 8.74 14.36 11.53
CA TYR A 198 9.25 14.57 12.89
C TYR A 198 10.68 15.15 12.87
N ILE A 199 11.56 14.65 12.01
CA ILE A 199 12.91 15.21 11.82
C ILE A 199 12.85 16.68 11.39
N VAL A 200 11.94 17.05 10.48
CA VAL A 200 11.71 18.46 10.11
C VAL A 200 11.34 19.29 11.34
N GLU A 201 10.42 18.81 12.18
CA GLU A 201 10.02 19.50 13.41
C GLU A 201 11.18 19.67 14.39
N ARG A 202 11.98 18.61 14.59
CA ARG A 202 13.16 18.63 15.46
C ARG A 202 14.22 19.63 15.01
N ILE A 203 14.51 19.68 13.72
CA ILE A 203 15.62 20.45 13.16
C ILE A 203 15.22 21.90 12.88
N SER A 204 13.95 22.16 12.57
CA SER A 204 13.43 23.52 12.45
C SER A 204 13.11 24.17 13.81
N GLY A 205 12.73 23.37 14.81
CA GLY A 205 12.17 23.85 16.07
C GLY A 205 10.71 24.32 15.96
N MET A 206 10.03 24.01 14.86
CA MET A 206 8.64 24.36 14.58
C MET A 206 7.79 23.09 14.47
N PRO A 207 6.55 23.06 14.97
CA PRO A 207 5.63 21.95 14.68
C PRO A 207 5.55 21.70 13.17
N PHE A 208 5.58 20.43 12.74
CA PHE A 208 5.65 20.10 11.31
C PHE A 208 4.57 20.79 10.47
N SER A 209 3.32 20.83 10.97
CA SER A 209 2.21 21.48 10.27
C SER A 209 2.41 22.99 10.09
N GLU A 210 3.06 23.65 11.04
CA GLU A 210 3.36 25.09 10.96
C GLU A 210 4.54 25.33 10.01
N TYR A 211 5.54 24.45 10.01
CA TYR A 211 6.66 24.54 9.07
C TYR A 211 6.19 24.53 7.62
N VAL A 212 5.34 23.57 7.22
CA VAL A 212 4.85 23.50 5.84
C VAL A 212 3.91 24.65 5.48
N GLU A 213 3.12 25.14 6.44
CA GLU A 213 2.27 26.31 6.26
C GLU A 213 3.09 27.58 5.98
N GLU A 214 4.15 27.82 6.76
CA GLU A 214 4.99 29.02 6.63
C GLU A 214 5.97 28.94 5.45
N ASN A 215 6.55 27.77 5.17
CA ASN A 215 7.67 27.64 4.23
C ASN A 215 7.26 27.10 2.85
N ILE A 216 6.05 26.57 2.69
CA ILE A 216 5.56 26.02 1.42
C ILE A 216 4.22 26.65 1.04
N PHE A 217 3.21 26.56 1.89
CA PHE A 217 1.85 27.00 1.52
C PHE A 217 1.74 28.51 1.39
N SER A 218 2.18 29.26 2.41
CA SER A 218 2.11 30.72 2.40
C SER A 218 2.89 31.35 1.25
N PRO A 219 4.14 30.95 0.94
CA PRO A 219 4.87 31.46 -0.22
C PRO A 219 4.16 31.20 -1.54
N LEU A 220 3.55 30.02 -1.71
CA LEU A 220 2.81 29.67 -2.91
C LEU A 220 1.36 30.22 -2.93
N GLY A 221 0.94 30.89 -1.85
CA GLY A 221 -0.42 31.39 -1.68
C GLY A 221 -1.47 30.28 -1.58
N MET A 222 -1.11 29.10 -1.07
CA MET A 222 -1.99 27.94 -0.91
C MET A 222 -2.85 28.06 0.36
N ASN A 223 -3.83 28.97 0.33
CA ASN A 223 -4.67 29.32 1.49
C ASN A 223 -5.74 28.26 1.85
N HIS A 224 -5.97 27.29 0.99
CA HIS A 224 -6.86 26.13 1.19
C HIS A 224 -6.03 24.85 1.12
N THR A 225 -4.91 24.83 1.85
CA THR A 225 -4.08 23.64 2.06
C THR A 225 -3.66 23.55 3.51
N ILE A 226 -3.88 22.42 4.16
CA ILE A 226 -3.66 22.29 5.61
C ILE A 226 -3.36 20.85 6.06
N PHE A 227 -2.43 20.70 7.00
CA PHE A 227 -2.12 19.42 7.67
C PHE A 227 -2.74 19.28 9.06
N LYS A 228 -3.11 20.39 9.68
CA LYS A 228 -3.57 20.47 11.08
C LYS A 228 -4.86 19.69 11.29
N GLN A 229 -4.87 18.88 12.34
CA GLN A 229 -6.00 18.08 12.77
C GLN A 229 -6.25 18.31 14.28
N PRO A 230 -7.50 18.53 14.73
CA PRO A 230 -8.71 18.72 13.93
C PRO A 230 -8.64 19.96 13.03
N LEU A 231 -9.45 19.95 11.97
CA LEU A 231 -9.52 21.08 11.04
C LEU A 231 -9.90 22.37 11.81
N PRO A 232 -9.28 23.52 11.55
CA PRO A 232 -9.67 24.79 12.14
C PRO A 232 -11.08 25.22 11.73
N GLN A 233 -11.79 25.90 12.62
CA GLN A 233 -13.19 26.30 12.42
C GLN A 233 -13.43 27.08 11.12
N GLY A 234 -12.49 27.94 10.71
CA GLY A 234 -12.59 28.74 9.49
C GLY A 234 -12.62 27.94 8.18
N LEU A 235 -12.19 26.68 8.20
CA LEU A 235 -12.16 25.78 7.03
C LEU A 235 -13.20 24.66 7.12
N HIS A 236 -14.03 24.63 8.17
CA HIS A 236 -15.04 23.57 8.36
C HIS A 236 -16.04 23.48 7.22
N ASP A 237 -16.52 24.62 6.74
CA ASP A 237 -17.50 24.68 5.65
C ASP A 237 -16.87 24.47 4.27
N ASP A 238 -15.55 24.57 4.15
CA ASP A 238 -14.81 24.30 2.91
C ASP A 238 -14.45 22.82 2.74
N MET A 239 -14.51 22.02 3.82
CA MET A 239 -14.25 20.59 3.74
C MET A 239 -15.38 19.86 3.01
N SER A 240 -15.04 19.24 1.88
CA SER A 240 -15.97 18.33 1.20
C SER A 240 -16.36 17.21 2.14
N LYS A 241 -17.66 16.94 2.30
CA LYS A 241 -18.14 15.75 2.99
C LYS A 241 -17.82 14.51 2.16
N ALA A 242 -17.39 13.47 2.86
CA ALA A 242 -17.13 12.17 2.27
C ALA A 242 -18.44 11.38 2.14
N TYR A 243 -18.67 10.76 0.98
CA TYR A 243 -19.77 9.82 0.81
C TYR A 243 -19.30 8.53 0.18
N ARG A 244 -20.03 7.43 0.43
CA ARG A 244 -19.91 6.18 -0.33
C ARG A 244 -21.27 5.80 -0.90
N PHE A 245 -21.28 5.36 -2.16
CA PHE A 245 -22.48 4.81 -2.76
C PHE A 245 -22.64 3.34 -2.34
N THR A 246 -23.62 3.06 -1.48
CA THR A 246 -23.96 1.71 -1.01
C THR A 246 -25.46 1.61 -0.74
N ASP A 247 -26.04 0.43 -0.95
CA ASP A 247 -27.48 0.21 -0.83
C ASP A 247 -28.29 1.23 -1.64
N ASP A 248 -27.90 1.43 -2.91
CA ASP A 248 -28.50 2.35 -3.88
C ASP A 248 -28.64 3.80 -3.38
N SER A 249 -27.76 4.23 -2.45
CA SER A 249 -27.78 5.58 -1.90
C SER A 249 -26.40 6.05 -1.46
N PHE A 250 -26.20 7.38 -1.42
CA PHE A 250 -25.01 7.97 -0.81
C PHE A 250 -25.13 7.93 0.72
N LYS A 251 -24.14 7.30 1.38
CA LYS A 251 -23.97 7.30 2.83
C LYS A 251 -22.81 8.22 3.20
N GLU A 252 -23.07 9.17 4.08
CA GLU A 252 -22.04 10.10 4.60
C GLU A 252 -21.07 9.35 5.52
N GLY A 253 -19.78 9.61 5.35
CA GLY A 253 -18.73 9.21 6.28
C GLY A 253 -18.29 10.37 7.16
N SER A 254 -17.64 10.03 8.28
CA SER A 254 -17.10 11.01 9.22
C SER A 254 -15.78 11.61 8.71
N PHE A 255 -15.37 12.73 9.30
CA PHE A 255 -14.04 13.28 9.07
C PHE A 255 -12.97 12.27 9.51
N GLU A 256 -12.04 11.99 8.60
CA GLU A 256 -11.01 10.97 8.79
C GLU A 256 -9.73 11.60 9.32
N TYR A 257 -9.42 11.28 10.57
CA TYR A 257 -8.16 11.66 11.18
C TYR A 257 -7.07 10.68 10.78
N VAL A 258 -5.95 11.19 10.26
CA VAL A 258 -4.78 10.39 9.89
C VAL A 258 -3.73 10.52 10.98
N ILE A 259 -3.39 9.40 11.63
CA ILE A 259 -2.44 9.36 12.74
C ILE A 259 -1.00 9.70 12.30
N PRO A 260 -0.42 9.06 11.25
CA PRO A 260 0.88 9.48 10.72
C PRO A 260 0.71 10.80 9.95
N THR A 261 0.61 11.90 10.70
CA THR A 261 0.15 13.22 10.22
C THR A 261 0.92 13.66 8.97
N ALA A 262 2.26 13.72 9.04
CA ALA A 262 3.11 14.10 7.91
C ALA A 262 3.07 13.12 6.71
N ALA A 263 2.49 11.94 6.86
CA ALA A 263 2.39 10.96 5.78
C ALA A 263 1.08 11.07 4.98
N GLY A 264 0.03 11.70 5.51
CA GLY A 264 -1.28 11.63 4.85
C GLY A 264 -2.38 12.57 5.35
N SER A 265 -2.12 13.48 6.31
CA SER A 265 -3.16 14.33 6.88
C SER A 265 -3.51 15.58 6.06
N GLY A 266 -2.79 15.86 4.98
CA GLY A 266 -3.02 17.04 4.16
C GLY A 266 -4.42 17.06 3.55
N SER A 267 -5.05 18.23 3.55
CA SER A 267 -6.24 18.55 2.80
C SER A 267 -5.97 19.73 1.89
N SER A 268 -6.45 19.71 0.65
CA SER A 268 -6.15 20.74 -0.34
C SER A 268 -7.30 20.96 -1.32
N SER A 269 -7.35 22.15 -1.94
CA SER A 269 -8.16 22.44 -3.14
C SER A 269 -7.38 22.18 -4.43
N ALA A 270 -8.08 22.10 -5.57
CA ALA A 270 -7.45 21.92 -6.87
C ALA A 270 -6.62 23.13 -7.30
N SER A 271 -7.06 24.35 -6.99
CA SER A 271 -6.30 25.57 -7.28
C SER A 271 -4.98 25.62 -6.53
N ASP A 272 -4.96 25.23 -5.26
CA ASP A 272 -3.73 25.22 -4.49
C ASP A 272 -2.75 24.17 -5.01
N MET A 273 -3.24 22.97 -5.34
CA MET A 273 -2.41 21.93 -5.93
C MET A 273 -1.88 22.33 -7.32
N ALA A 274 -2.63 23.12 -8.09
CA ALA A 274 -2.12 23.68 -9.36
C ALA A 274 -0.89 24.56 -9.14
N ARG A 275 -0.89 25.40 -8.09
CA ARG A 275 0.27 26.25 -7.71
C ARG A 275 1.46 25.40 -7.28
N PHE A 276 1.22 24.32 -6.54
CA PHE A 276 2.27 23.39 -6.13
C PHE A 276 2.87 22.63 -7.32
N MET A 277 2.03 22.16 -8.26
CA MET A 277 2.50 21.52 -9.49
C MET A 277 3.34 22.48 -10.33
N LEU A 278 2.85 23.71 -10.56
CA LEU A 278 3.59 24.75 -11.27
C LEU A 278 4.91 25.08 -10.58
N ALA A 279 4.95 25.18 -9.25
CA ALA A 279 6.20 25.40 -8.53
C ALA A 279 7.24 24.30 -8.79
N HIS A 280 6.83 23.03 -8.89
CA HIS A 280 7.75 21.94 -9.20
C HIS A 280 8.19 21.91 -10.67
N LEU A 281 7.29 22.24 -11.61
CA LEU A 281 7.60 22.30 -13.04
C LEU A 281 8.49 23.52 -13.38
N GLU A 282 8.24 24.66 -12.74
CA GLU A 282 8.97 25.92 -12.90
C GLU A 282 10.18 26.02 -11.95
N SER A 283 10.92 24.92 -11.81
CA SER A 283 12.22 24.88 -11.11
C SER A 283 12.20 25.43 -9.67
N GLY A 284 11.11 25.17 -8.94
CA GLY A 284 10.94 25.48 -7.51
C GLY A 284 10.28 26.82 -7.23
N SER A 285 9.74 27.51 -8.24
CA SER A 285 9.17 28.85 -8.11
C SER A 285 7.79 28.99 -8.74
N TYR A 286 6.93 29.82 -8.17
CA TYR A 286 5.63 30.18 -8.74
C TYR A 286 5.29 31.63 -8.38
N ASN A 287 4.88 32.44 -9.36
CA ASN A 287 4.53 33.86 -9.18
C ASN A 287 5.58 34.68 -8.38
N GLY A 288 6.87 34.39 -8.62
CA GLY A 288 7.99 35.07 -7.98
C GLY A 288 8.30 34.59 -6.55
N ALA A 289 7.49 33.73 -5.96
CA ALA A 289 7.83 33.00 -4.75
C ALA A 289 8.66 31.76 -5.09
N LYS A 290 9.66 31.44 -4.26
CA LYS A 290 10.55 30.29 -4.44
C LYS A 290 10.51 29.42 -3.20
N ILE A 291 10.20 28.14 -3.37
CA ILE A 291 10.19 27.12 -2.30
C ILE A 291 11.42 26.22 -2.32
N LEU A 292 12.08 26.07 -3.47
CA LEU A 292 13.33 25.31 -3.65
C LEU A 292 14.19 25.98 -4.73
N ASN A 293 15.51 25.80 -4.68
CA ASN A 293 16.37 26.13 -5.81
C ASN A 293 16.22 25.10 -6.94
N SER A 294 16.45 25.54 -8.18
CA SER A 294 16.43 24.69 -9.38
C SER A 294 17.27 23.41 -9.22
N ALA A 295 18.51 23.54 -8.75
CA ALA A 295 19.37 22.37 -8.52
C ALA A 295 18.80 21.39 -7.47
N THR A 296 18.05 21.88 -6.49
CA THR A 296 17.38 21.06 -5.47
C THR A 296 16.16 20.34 -6.05
N VAL A 297 15.42 20.99 -6.95
CA VAL A 297 14.32 20.37 -7.70
C VAL A 297 14.85 19.27 -8.63
N ASP A 298 15.91 19.54 -9.38
CA ASP A 298 16.57 18.54 -10.24
C ASP A 298 17.01 17.32 -9.42
N LEU A 299 17.61 17.56 -8.25
CA LEU A 299 18.02 16.51 -7.32
C LEU A 299 16.83 15.70 -6.79
N MET A 300 15.71 16.37 -6.51
CA MET A 300 14.49 15.77 -5.99
C MET A 300 13.77 14.92 -7.05
N HIS A 301 13.80 15.37 -8.29
CA HIS A 301 13.17 14.71 -9.44
C HIS A 301 14.04 13.59 -10.02
N GLN A 302 15.34 13.53 -9.73
CA GLN A 302 16.22 12.47 -10.21
C GLN A 302 15.83 11.09 -9.64
N GLN A 303 15.79 10.05 -10.48
CA GLN A 303 15.64 8.67 -10.01
C GLN A 303 16.75 8.33 -9.01
N ARG A 304 16.37 7.91 -7.81
CA ARG A 304 17.28 7.50 -6.75
C ARG A 304 17.35 6.01 -6.54
N PHE A 305 16.25 5.32 -6.80
CA PHE A 305 16.20 3.88 -6.60
C PHE A 305 15.29 3.19 -7.60
N THR A 306 15.78 2.10 -8.20
CA THR A 306 14.97 1.14 -8.97
C THR A 306 15.56 -0.26 -8.81
N HIS A 307 14.71 -1.28 -8.89
CA HIS A 307 15.17 -2.67 -8.89
C HIS A 307 15.79 -3.07 -10.23
N HIS A 308 15.44 -2.38 -11.32
CA HIS A 308 15.95 -2.67 -12.66
C HIS A 308 15.76 -1.48 -13.60
N PRO A 309 16.70 -1.21 -14.53
CA PRO A 309 16.57 -0.09 -15.49
C PRO A 309 15.33 -0.10 -16.40
N THR A 310 14.65 -1.25 -16.54
CA THR A 310 13.39 -1.36 -17.30
C THR A 310 12.15 -0.97 -16.49
N LEU A 311 12.29 -0.87 -15.17
CA LEU A 311 11.23 -0.45 -14.27
C LEU A 311 11.35 1.05 -13.99
N GLY A 312 10.20 1.66 -13.73
CA GLY A 312 10.16 2.89 -12.95
C GLY A 312 10.73 2.66 -11.55
N GLY A 313 10.82 3.72 -10.76
CA GLY A 313 11.48 3.67 -9.46
C GLY A 313 10.92 4.71 -8.52
N MET A 314 11.79 5.16 -7.62
CA MET A 314 11.54 6.29 -6.74
C MET A 314 12.56 7.39 -7.02
N THR A 315 12.08 8.62 -7.11
CA THR A 315 12.91 9.81 -6.93
C THR A 315 13.04 10.10 -5.43
N LEU A 316 13.53 11.27 -5.03
CA LEU A 316 13.40 11.73 -3.65
C LEU A 316 11.95 12.21 -3.40
N GLY A 317 11.04 11.25 -3.27
CA GLY A 317 9.67 11.49 -2.81
C GLY A 317 8.57 11.29 -3.84
N PHE A 318 8.87 11.28 -5.14
CA PHE A 318 7.91 10.90 -6.18
C PHE A 318 8.09 9.45 -6.61
N ILE A 319 6.98 8.83 -6.98
CA ILE A 319 6.99 7.57 -7.73
C ILE A 319 7.32 7.93 -9.18
N GLU A 320 8.24 7.20 -9.79
CA GLU A 320 8.61 7.39 -11.19
C GLU A 320 8.08 6.24 -12.04
N GLY A 321 7.53 6.57 -13.20
CA GLY A 321 7.06 5.60 -14.17
C GLY A 321 7.16 6.10 -15.61
N THR A 322 6.94 5.18 -16.54
CA THR A 322 6.90 5.48 -17.97
C THR A 322 5.50 5.22 -18.50
N TYR A 323 4.87 6.27 -19.04
CA TYR A 323 3.53 6.26 -19.61
C TYR A 323 3.63 6.72 -21.05
N ASN A 324 3.21 5.90 -22.01
CA ASN A 324 3.22 6.25 -23.44
C ASN A 324 4.60 6.78 -23.91
N HIS A 325 5.68 6.13 -23.48
CA HIS A 325 7.08 6.54 -23.70
C HIS A 325 7.51 7.89 -23.10
N LYS A 326 6.67 8.52 -22.29
CA LYS A 326 7.00 9.71 -21.50
C LYS A 326 7.33 9.32 -20.08
N ARG A 327 8.32 10.00 -19.53
CA ARG A 327 8.67 9.91 -18.12
C ARG A 327 7.65 10.70 -17.31
N VAL A 328 7.17 10.10 -16.23
CA VAL A 328 6.18 10.70 -15.35
C VAL A 328 6.64 10.51 -13.90
N ILE A 329 6.63 11.59 -13.14
CA ILE A 329 6.79 11.54 -11.68
C ILE A 329 5.43 11.86 -11.06
N PHE A 330 4.97 11.02 -10.13
CA PHE A 330 3.61 11.08 -9.62
C PHE A 330 3.51 10.60 -8.18
N HIS A 331 2.38 10.87 -7.56
CA HIS A 331 2.05 10.29 -6.26
C HIS A 331 0.53 10.13 -6.12
N GLY A 332 0.09 8.90 -5.85
CA GLY A 332 -1.30 8.60 -5.49
C GLY A 332 -1.60 8.86 -4.01
N GLY A 333 -2.83 9.16 -3.68
CA GLY A 333 -3.29 9.39 -2.33
C GLY A 333 -4.60 8.67 -2.09
N ALA A 334 -4.74 8.01 -0.94
CA ALA A 334 -6.03 7.57 -0.46
C ALA A 334 -6.10 7.71 1.06
N THR A 335 -7.30 8.03 1.52
CA THR A 335 -7.73 7.78 2.89
C THR A 335 -8.84 6.71 2.84
N MET A 336 -9.71 6.57 3.85
CA MET A 336 -10.75 5.54 3.77
C MET A 336 -11.80 5.88 2.70
N LEU A 337 -12.17 7.15 2.55
CA LEU A 337 -13.21 7.62 1.63
C LEU A 337 -12.73 8.54 0.50
N TYR A 338 -11.49 9.04 0.55
CA TYR A 338 -10.95 9.92 -0.49
C TYR A 338 -9.89 9.24 -1.33
N SER A 339 -9.77 9.66 -2.57
CA SER A 339 -8.75 9.19 -3.51
C SER A 339 -8.25 10.36 -4.35
N THR A 340 -6.95 10.35 -4.60
CA THR A 340 -6.21 11.48 -5.18
C THR A 340 -5.11 10.95 -6.10
N GLY A 341 -4.87 11.65 -7.20
CA GLY A 341 -3.68 11.46 -8.04
C GLY A 341 -3.07 12.81 -8.36
N LEU A 342 -1.75 12.92 -8.23
CA LEU A 342 -0.95 14.02 -8.75
C LEU A 342 0.10 13.46 -9.70
N TYR A 343 0.15 13.99 -10.91
CA TYR A 343 1.06 13.56 -11.98
C TYR A 343 1.77 14.77 -12.55
N LEU A 344 3.08 14.65 -12.76
CA LEU A 344 3.90 15.63 -13.46
C LEU A 344 4.62 14.94 -14.62
N ILE A 345 4.69 15.61 -15.76
CA ILE A 345 5.46 15.24 -16.94
C ILE A 345 6.50 16.34 -17.15
N PRO A 346 7.61 16.34 -16.38
CA PRO A 346 8.51 17.49 -16.32
C PRO A 346 9.06 17.91 -17.68
N GLU A 347 9.37 16.94 -18.55
CA GLU A 347 9.94 17.19 -19.87
C GLU A 347 8.93 17.82 -20.86
N GLU A 348 7.64 17.79 -20.54
CA GLU A 348 6.56 18.35 -21.36
C GLU A 348 5.86 19.53 -20.69
N ASP A 349 6.30 19.91 -19.47
CA ASP A 349 5.70 20.96 -18.65
C ASP A 349 4.18 20.79 -18.42
N ILE A 350 3.76 19.56 -18.08
CA ILE A 350 2.35 19.23 -17.83
C ILE A 350 2.19 18.68 -16.41
N GLY A 351 1.14 19.11 -15.71
CA GLY A 351 0.74 18.56 -14.42
C GLY A 351 -0.76 18.33 -14.31
N LEU A 352 -1.17 17.20 -13.73
CA LEU A 352 -2.58 16.86 -13.49
C LEU A 352 -2.78 16.49 -12.02
N PHE A 353 -3.75 17.13 -11.38
CA PHE A 353 -4.23 16.79 -10.04
C PHE A 353 -5.72 16.45 -10.10
N ILE A 354 -6.11 15.33 -9.51
CA ILE A 354 -7.51 14.91 -9.35
C ILE A 354 -7.72 14.45 -7.92
N SER A 355 -8.80 14.86 -7.28
CA SER A 355 -9.21 14.36 -5.96
C SER A 355 -10.71 14.20 -5.86
N TYR A 356 -11.20 13.15 -5.22
CA TYR A 356 -12.62 12.85 -5.05
C TYR A 356 -12.90 12.06 -3.79
N SER A 357 -14.16 12.06 -3.33
CA SER A 357 -14.64 11.08 -2.34
C SER A 357 -15.43 9.95 -2.99
N GLY A 358 -15.70 8.86 -2.26
CA GLY A 358 -16.30 7.62 -2.78
C GLY A 358 -15.44 6.40 -2.49
N GLY A 359 -14.12 6.59 -2.43
CA GLY A 359 -13.10 5.55 -2.21
C GLY A 359 -13.04 4.49 -3.33
N GLY A 360 -11.98 3.69 -3.34
CA GLY A 360 -11.95 2.36 -4.01
C GLY A 360 -12.01 2.29 -5.54
N HIS A 361 -12.10 3.43 -6.24
CA HIS A 361 -12.14 3.48 -7.71
C HIS A 361 -10.80 3.94 -8.30
N TYR A 362 -10.56 3.62 -9.57
CA TYR A 362 -9.34 3.98 -10.31
C TYR A 362 -9.46 5.29 -11.11
N LEU A 363 -10.45 6.14 -10.79
CA LEU A 363 -10.83 7.30 -11.61
C LEU A 363 -9.62 8.16 -11.97
N TYR A 364 -8.81 8.58 -11.00
CA TYR A 364 -7.68 9.48 -11.27
C TYR A 364 -6.65 8.86 -12.22
N SER A 365 -6.36 7.56 -12.05
CA SER A 365 -5.40 6.83 -12.90
C SER A 365 -5.92 6.58 -14.30
N GLU A 366 -7.22 6.34 -14.45
CA GLU A 366 -7.88 6.13 -15.74
C GLU A 366 -7.99 7.43 -16.54
N VAL A 367 -8.32 8.54 -15.86
CA VAL A 367 -8.32 9.86 -16.48
C VAL A 367 -6.91 10.23 -16.92
N PHE A 368 -5.89 9.99 -16.09
CA PHE A 368 -4.51 10.24 -16.48
C PHE A 368 -4.06 9.38 -17.67
N GLN A 369 -4.33 8.07 -17.69
CA GLN A 369 -4.01 7.22 -18.85
C GLN A 369 -4.75 7.69 -20.11
N SER A 370 -6.02 8.08 -19.99
CA SER A 370 -6.80 8.58 -21.12
C SER A 370 -6.21 9.88 -21.68
N LEU A 371 -5.73 10.78 -20.80
CA LEU A 371 -4.99 11.98 -21.21
C LEU A 371 -3.69 11.61 -21.93
N MET A 372 -2.92 10.65 -21.41
CA MET A 372 -1.69 10.18 -22.07
C MET A 372 -1.96 9.55 -23.44
N ASP A 373 -3.04 8.78 -23.59
CA ASP A 373 -3.43 8.18 -24.86
C ASP A 373 -3.91 9.23 -25.87
N TYR A 374 -4.54 10.29 -25.39
CA TYR A 374 -4.98 11.43 -26.20
C TYR A 374 -3.81 12.27 -26.71
N LEU A 375 -2.86 12.61 -25.83
CA LEU A 375 -1.71 13.46 -26.16
C LEU A 375 -0.59 12.68 -26.88
N TYR A 376 -0.35 11.45 -26.47
CA TYR A 376 0.78 10.62 -26.91
C TYR A 376 0.29 9.21 -27.29
N PRO A 377 -0.49 9.07 -28.38
CA PRO A 377 -0.98 7.77 -28.81
C PRO A 377 0.20 6.83 -29.13
N VAL A 378 0.18 5.62 -28.57
CA VAL A 378 1.17 4.58 -28.81
C VAL A 378 0.57 3.41 -29.58
N GLU A 379 1.33 2.82 -30.50
CA GLU A 379 0.93 1.59 -31.18
C GLU A 379 1.13 0.38 -30.26
N ALA A 380 0.23 -0.60 -30.35
CA ALA A 380 0.38 -1.85 -29.59
C ALA A 380 1.66 -2.59 -30.03
N PRO A 381 2.46 -3.12 -29.08
CA PRO A 381 3.69 -3.81 -29.41
C PRO A 381 3.43 -5.08 -30.24
N ILE A 382 4.35 -5.36 -31.16
CA ILE A 382 4.34 -6.57 -32.00
C ILE A 382 4.50 -7.81 -31.11
N LYS A 383 3.78 -8.88 -31.47
CA LYS A 383 3.83 -10.19 -30.82
C LYS A 383 5.22 -10.82 -30.98
N GLU A 384 6.00 -10.84 -29.90
CA GLU A 384 7.29 -11.53 -29.84
C GLU A 384 7.12 -12.98 -29.36
N GLU A 385 8.00 -13.89 -29.78
CA GLU A 385 8.08 -15.27 -29.27
C GLU A 385 9.08 -15.32 -28.11
N PRO A 386 8.82 -16.09 -27.03
CA PRO A 386 9.74 -16.15 -25.89
C PRO A 386 11.14 -16.65 -26.29
N PRO A 387 12.21 -16.14 -25.67
CA PRO A 387 13.57 -16.64 -25.88
C PRO A 387 13.69 -18.14 -25.59
N ALA A 388 14.60 -18.81 -26.30
CA ALA A 388 14.87 -20.23 -26.09
C ALA A 388 15.22 -20.53 -24.61
N GLY A 389 14.59 -21.57 -24.05
CA GLY A 389 14.77 -21.96 -22.65
C GLY A 389 13.97 -21.14 -21.62
N SER A 390 13.13 -20.19 -22.05
CA SER A 390 12.28 -19.39 -21.15
C SER A 390 11.44 -20.26 -20.22
N MET A 391 10.87 -21.35 -20.75
CA MET A 391 10.03 -22.27 -19.98
C MET A 391 10.76 -22.85 -18.76
N GLU A 392 12.00 -23.32 -18.93
CA GLU A 392 12.76 -23.91 -17.82
C GLU A 392 13.16 -22.85 -16.79
N ARG A 393 13.58 -21.65 -17.24
CA ARG A 393 13.92 -20.53 -16.35
C ARG A 393 12.71 -20.06 -15.55
N SER A 394 11.55 -19.99 -16.19
CA SER A 394 10.30 -19.47 -15.61
C SER A 394 9.75 -20.34 -14.46
N LYS A 395 10.09 -21.64 -14.41
CA LYS A 395 9.61 -22.55 -13.36
C LYS A 395 9.94 -22.08 -11.96
N GLN A 396 11.11 -21.45 -11.77
CA GLN A 396 11.52 -20.96 -10.46
C GLN A 396 10.65 -19.79 -9.97
N TYR A 397 10.02 -19.05 -10.89
CA TYR A 397 9.18 -17.89 -10.59
C TYR A 397 7.71 -18.26 -10.33
N ILE A 398 7.29 -19.51 -10.57
CA ILE A 398 5.92 -19.96 -10.33
C ILE A 398 5.63 -20.00 -8.82
N GLY A 399 4.56 -19.34 -8.38
CA GLY A 399 4.16 -19.31 -6.97
C GLY A 399 3.18 -18.18 -6.62
N GLU A 400 2.92 -18.06 -5.32
CA GLU A 400 2.21 -16.93 -4.73
C GLU A 400 3.24 -15.94 -4.18
N TYR A 401 3.05 -14.66 -4.46
CA TYR A 401 3.89 -13.57 -3.98
C TYR A 401 3.07 -12.65 -3.09
N GLN A 402 3.60 -12.36 -1.92
CA GLN A 402 2.95 -11.52 -0.92
C GLN A 402 3.67 -10.20 -0.82
N MET A 403 2.90 -9.12 -0.73
CA MET A 403 3.40 -7.75 -0.61
C MET A 403 4.42 -7.62 0.54
N ASN A 404 5.49 -6.86 0.30
CA ASN A 404 6.55 -6.64 1.31
C ASN A 404 6.22 -5.53 2.30
N ARG A 405 5.29 -4.64 1.94
CA ARG A 405 4.58 -3.80 2.91
C ARG A 405 3.58 -4.66 3.68
N LYS A 406 4.00 -5.17 4.84
CA LYS A 406 3.18 -6.01 5.71
C LYS A 406 3.73 -5.99 7.12
N SER A 407 2.89 -6.41 8.07
CA SER A 407 3.32 -6.79 9.41
C SER A 407 3.99 -8.17 9.37
N VAL A 408 5.04 -8.33 10.17
CA VAL A 408 5.75 -9.59 10.41
C VAL A 408 5.75 -9.92 11.91
N THR A 409 5.72 -8.91 12.78
CA THR A 409 5.82 -9.10 14.24
C THR A 409 4.47 -9.24 14.95
N THR A 410 3.37 -8.75 14.37
CA THR A 410 2.04 -8.76 15.01
C THR A 410 1.10 -9.78 14.35
N SER A 411 -0.09 -9.99 14.95
CA SER A 411 -1.15 -10.82 14.37
C SER A 411 -1.70 -10.28 13.04
N GLU A 412 -1.47 -9.00 12.74
CA GLU A 412 -1.77 -8.41 11.43
C GLU A 412 -0.98 -9.04 10.29
N LYS A 413 0.06 -9.84 10.58
CA LYS A 413 0.76 -10.63 9.56
C LYS A 413 -0.20 -11.43 8.66
N ILE A 414 -1.33 -11.91 9.19
CA ILE A 414 -2.34 -12.65 8.40
C ILE A 414 -3.01 -11.80 7.31
N THR A 415 -3.02 -10.47 7.44
CA THR A 415 -3.63 -9.58 6.44
C THR A 415 -2.88 -9.62 5.12
N SER A 416 -1.61 -10.09 5.08
CA SER A 416 -0.87 -10.29 3.83
C SER A 416 -1.54 -11.27 2.87
N LEU A 417 -2.44 -12.13 3.36
CA LEU A 417 -3.28 -13.01 2.55
C LEU A 417 -4.46 -12.29 1.90
N LEU A 418 -4.88 -11.15 2.47
CA LEU A 418 -6.03 -10.36 2.05
C LEU A 418 -5.62 -9.14 1.21
N MET A 419 -4.36 -8.70 1.31
CA MET A 419 -3.80 -7.56 0.55
C MET A 419 -3.43 -7.91 -0.91
N GLY A 420 -4.22 -8.77 -1.56
CA GLY A 420 -4.10 -9.08 -2.98
C GLY A 420 -2.77 -9.70 -3.39
N PRO A 421 -2.48 -10.96 -3.01
CA PRO A 421 -1.26 -11.64 -3.45
C PRO A 421 -1.21 -11.76 -4.98
N ILE A 422 0.01 -11.74 -5.53
CA ILE A 422 0.24 -12.00 -6.95
C ILE A 422 0.41 -13.50 -7.14
N HIS A 423 -0.36 -14.09 -8.05
CA HIS A 423 -0.21 -15.50 -8.42
C HIS A 423 0.43 -15.62 -9.80
N VAL A 424 1.61 -16.24 -9.84
CA VAL A 424 2.37 -16.48 -11.08
C VAL A 424 2.27 -17.95 -11.46
N LYS A 425 1.84 -18.22 -12.68
CA LYS A 425 1.79 -19.55 -13.31
C LYS A 425 2.56 -19.54 -14.63
N GLY A 426 3.09 -20.68 -15.05
CA GLY A 426 3.68 -20.84 -16.39
C GLY A 426 2.68 -21.44 -17.38
N ASP A 427 2.79 -21.08 -18.66
CA ASP A 427 2.13 -21.79 -19.77
C ASP A 427 3.12 -22.70 -20.54
N GLU A 428 2.58 -23.59 -21.39
CA GLU A 428 3.38 -24.54 -22.17
C GLU A 428 4.30 -23.87 -23.21
N SER A 429 4.04 -22.60 -23.53
CA SER A 429 4.82 -21.81 -24.49
C SER A 429 5.93 -21.01 -23.82
N GLY A 430 6.09 -21.08 -22.49
CA GLY A 430 7.13 -20.35 -21.75
C GLY A 430 6.76 -18.91 -21.39
N HIS A 431 5.47 -18.56 -21.39
CA HIS A 431 4.99 -17.30 -20.85
C HIS A 431 4.62 -17.45 -19.37
N LEU A 432 4.59 -16.31 -18.67
CA LEU A 432 4.00 -16.23 -17.34
C LEU A 432 2.56 -15.72 -17.43
N ILE A 433 1.67 -16.37 -16.71
CA ILE A 433 0.30 -15.94 -16.46
C ILE A 433 0.26 -15.40 -15.04
N VAL A 434 0.05 -14.09 -14.92
CA VAL A 434 0.10 -13.36 -13.66
C VAL A 434 -1.31 -12.91 -13.32
N ASN A 435 -1.84 -13.36 -12.19
CA ASN A 435 -3.11 -12.89 -11.64
C ASN A 435 -2.83 -11.94 -10.47
N TYR A 436 -3.40 -10.75 -10.53
CA TYR A 436 -3.23 -9.71 -9.53
C TYR A 436 -4.50 -8.86 -9.44
N LEU A 437 -5.05 -8.70 -8.23
CA LEU A 437 -6.29 -7.95 -7.95
C LEU A 437 -7.47 -8.31 -8.88
N GLY A 438 -7.60 -9.58 -9.26
CA GLY A 438 -8.66 -10.08 -10.13
C GLY A 438 -8.38 -9.94 -11.63
N GLU A 439 -7.35 -9.20 -12.02
CA GLU A 439 -6.91 -9.10 -13.41
C GLU A 439 -5.89 -10.20 -13.75
N THR A 440 -5.99 -10.75 -14.95
CA THR A 440 -5.04 -11.77 -15.45
C THR A 440 -4.30 -11.23 -16.65
N SER A 441 -2.98 -11.14 -16.55
CA SER A 441 -2.09 -10.63 -17.60
C SER A 441 -1.12 -11.73 -18.05
N LYS A 442 -0.80 -11.74 -19.33
CA LYS A 442 0.19 -12.64 -19.92
C LYS A 442 1.50 -11.89 -20.11
N PHE A 443 2.60 -12.52 -19.73
CA PHE A 443 3.93 -11.91 -19.71
C PHE A 443 4.91 -12.73 -20.55
N ILE A 444 5.73 -12.04 -21.33
CA ILE A 444 6.81 -12.62 -22.12
C ILE A 444 8.16 -12.30 -21.48
N GLU A 445 9.07 -13.28 -21.44
CA GLU A 445 10.45 -13.06 -20.98
C GLU A 445 11.21 -12.24 -22.03
N LEU A 446 11.85 -11.16 -21.63
CA LEU A 446 12.76 -10.38 -22.48
C LEU A 446 14.21 -10.85 -22.29
N GLU A 447 14.58 -11.05 -21.03
CA GLU A 447 15.86 -11.59 -20.57
C GLU A 447 15.63 -12.33 -19.25
N PRO A 448 16.58 -13.16 -18.78
CA PRO A 448 16.40 -13.96 -17.57
C PRO A 448 15.90 -13.15 -16.37
N GLY A 449 14.66 -13.42 -15.93
CA GLY A 449 14.04 -12.74 -14.80
C GLY A 449 13.32 -11.43 -15.12
N VAL A 450 13.38 -10.92 -16.35
CA VAL A 450 12.72 -9.68 -16.76
C VAL A 450 11.62 -9.99 -17.77
N TYR A 451 10.40 -9.59 -17.44
CA TYR A 451 9.22 -9.91 -18.24
C TYR A 451 8.43 -8.66 -18.60
N LYS A 452 7.86 -8.65 -19.80
CA LYS A 452 6.98 -7.60 -20.32
C LYS A 452 5.54 -8.08 -20.38
N ASN A 453 4.62 -7.23 -19.96
CA ASN A 453 3.19 -7.47 -20.03
C ASN A 453 2.72 -7.37 -21.49
N LEU A 454 1.99 -8.38 -21.96
CA LEU A 454 1.41 -8.44 -23.31
C LEU A 454 -0.03 -7.92 -23.37
N ARG A 455 -0.59 -7.42 -22.25
CA ARG A 455 -1.93 -6.84 -22.23
C ARG A 455 -1.96 -5.61 -23.14
N GLU A 456 -2.84 -5.62 -24.13
CA GLU A 456 -3.15 -4.47 -24.96
C GLU A 456 -3.89 -3.39 -24.14
N GLY A 457 -3.53 -2.12 -24.34
CA GLY A 457 -4.11 -1.00 -23.60
C GLY A 457 -3.57 -0.88 -22.17
N ARG A 458 -4.45 -0.93 -21.18
CA ARG A 458 -4.13 -0.63 -19.77
C ARG A 458 -3.19 -1.67 -19.17
N SER A 459 -1.97 -1.26 -18.86
CA SER A 459 -1.00 -2.01 -18.06
C SER A 459 -0.61 -1.22 -16.81
N GLN A 460 -1.60 -0.74 -16.06
CA GLN A 460 -1.38 -0.01 -14.79
C GLN A 460 -2.17 -0.66 -13.66
N ASP A 461 -1.59 -0.64 -12.46
CA ASP A 461 -2.26 -0.97 -11.21
C ASP A 461 -2.42 0.28 -10.32
N TYR A 462 -2.86 0.10 -9.07
CA TYR A 462 -2.98 1.18 -8.09
C TYR A 462 -1.66 1.93 -7.80
N ASN A 463 -0.52 1.27 -8.00
CA ASN A 463 0.80 1.76 -7.62
C ASN A 463 1.57 2.37 -8.80
N GLY A 464 1.08 2.21 -10.04
CA GLY A 464 1.70 2.78 -11.24
C GLY A 464 1.67 1.83 -12.44
N PRO A 465 2.65 1.97 -13.36
CA PRO A 465 2.76 1.07 -14.50
C PRO A 465 3.10 -0.37 -14.08
N PHE A 466 2.28 -1.31 -14.54
CA PHE A 466 2.45 -2.76 -14.44
C PHE A 466 2.80 -3.37 -15.82
N SER A 467 3.62 -2.64 -16.58
CA SER A 467 4.07 -3.00 -17.94
C SER A 467 5.21 -4.01 -17.95
N HIS A 468 6.00 -4.06 -16.88
CA HIS A 468 7.10 -5.00 -16.69
C HIS A 468 7.10 -5.54 -15.26
N ILE A 469 7.60 -6.76 -15.12
CA ILE A 469 7.93 -7.36 -13.83
C ILE A 469 9.36 -7.90 -13.87
N VAL A 470 10.06 -7.78 -12.75
CA VAL A 470 11.43 -8.27 -12.59
C VAL A 470 11.50 -9.18 -11.38
N PHE A 471 12.13 -10.33 -11.55
CA PHE A 471 12.44 -11.26 -10.48
C PHE A 471 13.90 -11.13 -10.06
N LYS A 472 14.15 -11.00 -8.76
CA LYS A 472 15.49 -10.90 -8.16
C LYS A 472 15.51 -11.69 -6.86
N GLU A 473 16.68 -12.14 -6.42
CA GLU A 473 16.85 -12.66 -5.05
C GLU A 473 17.06 -11.48 -4.08
N ASP A 474 16.31 -11.46 -2.99
CA ASP A 474 16.51 -10.49 -1.91
C ASP A 474 17.69 -10.91 -0.99
N PRO A 475 18.20 -10.02 -0.12
CA PRO A 475 19.29 -10.37 0.80
C PRO A 475 19.00 -11.51 1.78
N MET A 476 17.73 -11.92 1.89
CA MET A 476 17.28 -13.03 2.74
C MET A 476 17.14 -14.35 1.96
N GLY A 477 17.46 -14.37 0.67
CA GLY A 477 17.37 -15.53 -0.21
C GLY A 477 15.97 -15.82 -0.75
N ASN A 478 15.02 -14.89 -0.62
CA ASN A 478 13.69 -15.04 -1.19
C ASN A 478 13.67 -14.49 -2.63
N ILE A 479 12.83 -15.09 -3.47
CA ILE A 479 12.54 -14.53 -4.80
C ILE A 479 11.60 -13.34 -4.63
N LEU A 480 12.13 -12.15 -4.90
CA LEU A 480 11.43 -10.89 -5.03
C LEU A 480 10.80 -10.79 -6.43
N LEU A 481 9.59 -10.24 -6.50
CA LEU A 481 8.93 -9.74 -7.70
C LEU A 481 8.78 -8.23 -7.52
N ALA A 482 9.44 -7.47 -8.40
CA ALA A 482 9.34 -6.02 -8.50
C ALA A 482 8.54 -5.64 -9.75
N SER A 483 7.75 -4.57 -9.64
CA SER A 483 7.06 -3.89 -10.74
C SER A 483 7.31 -2.39 -10.64
N GLY A 484 6.70 -1.59 -11.51
CA GLY A 484 6.64 -0.14 -11.28
C GLY A 484 5.90 0.18 -9.98
N GLY A 485 6.23 1.32 -9.36
CA GLY A 485 5.62 1.78 -8.12
C GLY A 485 6.43 1.43 -6.86
N PRO A 486 6.05 1.96 -5.68
CA PRO A 486 6.83 1.88 -4.44
C PRO A 486 6.71 0.52 -3.72
N MET A 487 6.39 -0.55 -4.45
CA MET A 487 5.95 -1.83 -3.88
C MET A 487 6.66 -3.00 -4.52
N THR A 488 7.08 -3.94 -3.68
CA THR A 488 7.61 -5.24 -4.10
C THR A 488 6.92 -6.37 -3.36
N TYR A 489 7.09 -7.59 -3.88
CA TYR A 489 6.42 -8.78 -3.37
C TYR A 489 7.44 -9.91 -3.23
N SER A 490 7.39 -10.66 -2.13
CA SER A 490 8.26 -11.84 -1.93
C SER A 490 7.48 -13.12 -2.12
N LYS A 491 8.11 -14.11 -2.76
CA LYS A 491 7.53 -15.42 -2.98
C LYS A 491 7.25 -16.10 -1.63
N ALA A 492 6.00 -16.48 -1.41
CA ALA A 492 5.59 -17.17 -0.21
C ALA A 492 6.09 -18.63 -0.25
N PRO A 493 6.66 -19.16 0.85
CA PRO A 493 6.88 -20.59 0.97
C PRO A 493 5.54 -21.34 0.98
N PHE A 494 5.54 -22.63 0.61
CA PHE A 494 4.30 -23.39 0.41
C PHE A 494 3.35 -23.34 1.62
N TYR A 495 3.89 -23.34 2.85
CA TYR A 495 3.15 -23.33 4.10
C TYR A 495 2.61 -21.94 4.50
N ALA A 496 3.00 -20.88 3.78
CA ALA A 496 2.55 -19.51 3.98
C ALA A 496 1.61 -19.04 2.87
N THR A 497 1.30 -19.89 1.89
CA THR A 497 0.36 -19.56 0.82
C THR A 497 -1.07 -19.45 1.35
N SER A 498 -1.88 -18.65 0.66
CA SER A 498 -3.31 -18.51 0.90
C SER A 498 -4.01 -19.88 0.80
N ALA A 499 -3.65 -20.68 -0.22
CA ALA A 499 -4.22 -22.01 -0.44
C ALA A 499 -3.93 -22.97 0.74
N PHE A 500 -2.68 -23.03 1.22
CA PHE A 500 -2.32 -23.88 2.36
C PHE A 500 -3.00 -23.42 3.65
N THR A 501 -2.97 -22.11 3.93
CA THR A 501 -3.53 -21.55 5.16
C THR A 501 -5.04 -21.77 5.22
N VAL A 502 -5.78 -21.34 4.19
CA VAL A 502 -7.25 -21.44 4.18
C VAL A 502 -7.70 -22.90 4.16
N SER A 503 -7.11 -23.73 3.31
CA SER A 503 -7.48 -25.16 3.25
C SER A 503 -7.14 -25.88 4.56
N GLY A 504 -5.98 -25.57 5.17
CA GLY A 504 -5.55 -26.14 6.45
C GLY A 504 -6.51 -25.79 7.58
N ILE A 505 -6.98 -24.54 7.64
CA ILE A 505 -8.01 -24.11 8.60
C ILE A 505 -9.33 -24.86 8.34
N LEU A 506 -9.85 -24.83 7.11
CA LEU A 506 -11.14 -25.43 6.77
C LEU A 506 -11.17 -26.95 7.01
N ILE A 507 -10.14 -27.68 6.58
CA ILE A 507 -10.03 -29.13 6.80
C ILE A 507 -9.98 -29.43 8.30
N SER A 508 -9.19 -28.68 9.06
CA SER A 508 -9.07 -28.90 10.50
C SER A 508 -10.37 -28.61 11.23
N LEU A 509 -11.08 -27.54 10.85
CA LEU A 509 -12.39 -27.21 11.41
C LEU A 509 -13.44 -28.27 11.07
N LEU A 510 -13.44 -28.79 9.84
CA LEU A 510 -14.33 -29.88 9.46
C LEU A 510 -14.10 -31.12 10.34
N ILE A 511 -12.84 -31.52 10.55
CA ILE A 511 -12.49 -32.64 11.43
C ILE A 511 -12.94 -32.38 12.86
N ILE A 512 -12.71 -31.16 13.38
CA ILE A 512 -13.08 -30.79 14.74
C ILE A 512 -14.60 -30.84 14.91
N LEU A 513 -15.36 -30.18 14.04
CA LEU A 513 -16.82 -30.11 14.09
C LEU A 513 -17.47 -31.49 13.97
N LEU A 514 -17.03 -32.31 12.99
CA LEU A 514 -17.53 -33.67 12.83
C LEU A 514 -17.24 -34.53 14.08
N SER A 515 -16.10 -34.32 14.74
CA SER A 515 -15.75 -35.03 15.97
C SER A 515 -16.62 -34.61 17.15
N LEU A 516 -16.88 -33.30 17.31
CA LEU A 516 -17.76 -32.77 18.34
C LEU A 516 -19.20 -33.29 18.15
N ILE A 517 -19.72 -33.26 16.92
CA ILE A 517 -21.04 -33.81 16.56
C ILE A 517 -21.08 -35.32 16.84
N PHE A 518 -20.05 -36.06 16.43
CA PHE A 518 -19.96 -37.49 16.68
C PHE A 518 -20.02 -37.83 18.17
N TRP A 519 -19.27 -37.11 19.02
CA TRP A 519 -19.29 -37.31 20.46
C TRP A 519 -20.63 -36.91 21.09
N LEU A 520 -21.25 -35.84 20.61
CA LEU A 520 -22.60 -35.43 21.04
C LEU A 520 -23.63 -36.52 20.71
N LEU A 521 -23.68 -36.99 19.47
CA LEU A 521 -24.58 -38.07 19.04
C LEU A 521 -24.35 -39.35 19.83
N LYS A 522 -23.09 -39.73 20.06
CA LYS A 522 -22.74 -40.89 20.88
C LYS A 522 -23.24 -40.75 22.32
N LYS A 523 -23.17 -39.54 22.90
CA LYS A 523 -23.67 -39.25 24.25
C LYS A 523 -25.21 -39.32 24.32
N VAL A 524 -25.90 -38.74 23.33
CA VAL A 524 -27.38 -38.83 23.21
C VAL A 524 -27.83 -40.28 23.03
N LEU A 525 -27.18 -41.04 22.14
CA LEU A 525 -27.49 -42.46 21.94
C LEU A 525 -27.19 -43.30 23.19
N ALA A 526 -26.12 -43.00 23.92
CA ALA A 526 -25.82 -43.68 25.19
C ALA A 526 -26.88 -43.38 26.26
N PHE A 527 -27.38 -42.14 26.30
CA PHE A 527 -28.47 -41.73 27.19
C PHE A 527 -29.78 -42.45 26.86
N ILE A 528 -30.19 -42.47 25.58
CA ILE A 528 -31.40 -43.18 25.11
C ILE A 528 -31.29 -44.69 25.41
N LYS A 529 -30.12 -45.29 25.17
CA LYS A 529 -29.88 -46.73 25.37
C LYS A 529 -29.52 -47.11 26.81
N LYS A 530 -29.59 -46.19 27.78
CA LYS A 530 -29.21 -46.39 29.20
C LYS A 530 -27.86 -47.09 29.38
N ARG A 531 -26.88 -46.76 28.53
CA ARG A 531 -25.53 -47.34 28.61
C ARG A 531 -24.77 -46.76 29.81
N PRO A 532 -23.87 -47.54 30.45
CA PRO A 532 -23.06 -47.05 31.56
C PRO A 532 -22.21 -45.85 31.13
N LYS A 533 -22.03 -44.88 32.05
CA LYS A 533 -21.20 -43.70 31.81
C LYS A 533 -19.74 -44.12 31.62
N ALA A 534 -19.10 -43.60 30.57
CA ALA A 534 -17.65 -43.73 30.42
C ALA A 534 -16.95 -43.02 31.59
N SER A 535 -15.85 -43.58 32.10
CA SER A 535 -15.04 -43.02 33.18
C SER A 535 -13.54 -43.26 32.92
N GLY A 536 -12.68 -42.52 33.59
CA GLY A 536 -11.22 -42.67 33.51
C GLY A 536 -10.56 -41.97 32.30
N LEU A 537 -9.38 -42.47 31.92
CA LEU A 537 -8.52 -41.87 30.88
C LEU A 537 -9.20 -41.61 29.52
N PRO A 538 -10.06 -42.50 28.99
CA PRO A 538 -10.76 -42.23 27.73
C PRO A 538 -11.70 -41.03 27.81
N LEU A 539 -12.31 -40.79 28.97
CA LEU A 539 -13.20 -39.63 29.16
C LEU A 539 -12.38 -38.34 29.26
N ALA A 540 -11.24 -38.36 29.96
CA ALA A 540 -10.33 -37.21 30.06
C ALA A 540 -9.81 -36.79 28.67
N ALA A 541 -9.38 -37.76 27.86
CA ALA A 541 -8.92 -37.51 26.49
C ALA A 541 -10.01 -36.84 25.61
N GLN A 542 -11.26 -37.30 25.73
CA GLN A 542 -12.40 -36.69 25.03
C GLN A 542 -12.65 -35.25 25.50
N TRP A 543 -12.57 -34.97 26.80
CA TRP A 543 -12.77 -33.62 27.32
C TRP A 543 -11.67 -32.65 26.91
N VAL A 544 -10.41 -33.09 26.83
CA VAL A 544 -9.32 -32.27 26.29
C VAL A 544 -9.62 -31.89 24.83
N ALA A 545 -10.05 -32.85 24.01
CA ALA A 545 -10.40 -32.56 22.63
C ALA A 545 -11.65 -31.66 22.51
N ILE A 546 -12.68 -31.87 23.32
CA ILE A 546 -13.85 -30.98 23.35
C ILE A 546 -13.46 -29.56 23.76
N ALA A 547 -12.64 -29.42 24.81
CA ALA A 547 -12.15 -28.12 25.26
C ALA A 547 -11.32 -27.42 24.18
N PHE A 548 -10.46 -28.15 23.47
CA PHE A 548 -9.70 -27.62 22.34
C PHE A 548 -10.63 -27.11 21.23
N GLY A 549 -11.59 -27.95 20.81
CA GLY A 549 -12.55 -27.57 19.77
C GLY A 549 -13.38 -26.35 20.15
N ILE A 550 -13.84 -26.24 21.40
CA ILE A 550 -14.57 -25.07 21.89
C ILE A 550 -13.66 -23.83 21.90
N ALA A 551 -12.42 -23.95 22.39
CA ALA A 551 -11.46 -22.85 22.41
C ALA A 551 -11.16 -22.32 21.00
N VAL A 552 -10.97 -23.21 20.02
CA VAL A 552 -10.79 -22.82 18.61
C VAL A 552 -12.03 -22.13 18.05
N LEU A 553 -13.23 -22.64 18.34
CA LEU A 553 -14.46 -22.01 17.88
C LEU A 553 -14.64 -20.63 18.47
N ILE A 554 -14.36 -20.44 19.77
CA ILE A 554 -14.38 -19.13 20.42
C ILE A 554 -13.41 -18.19 19.71
N LEU A 555 -12.14 -18.59 19.54
CA LEU A 555 -11.12 -17.78 18.85
C LEU A 555 -11.60 -17.31 17.47
N LEU A 556 -12.11 -18.23 16.65
CA LEU A 556 -12.54 -17.92 15.30
C LEU A 556 -13.80 -17.07 15.25
N THR A 557 -14.77 -17.31 16.15
CA THR A 557 -15.96 -16.45 16.22
C THR A 557 -15.59 -15.03 16.64
N SER A 558 -14.64 -14.87 17.57
CA SER A 558 -14.13 -13.56 17.97
C SER A 558 -13.44 -12.87 16.80
N PHE A 559 -12.56 -13.57 16.08
CA PHE A 559 -11.88 -13.04 14.89
C PHE A 559 -12.86 -12.65 13.76
N LEU A 560 -13.89 -13.47 13.50
CA LEU A 560 -14.91 -13.17 12.50
C LEU A 560 -15.81 -11.99 12.92
N SER A 561 -16.07 -11.83 14.22
CA SER A 561 -16.89 -10.72 14.73
C SER A 561 -16.14 -9.38 14.67
N SER A 562 -14.83 -9.37 14.91
CA SER A 562 -14.00 -8.17 14.79
C SER A 562 -13.69 -7.82 13.33
N GLY A 563 -13.64 -8.83 12.45
CA GLY A 563 -13.39 -8.67 11.01
C GLY A 563 -14.57 -8.23 10.15
N SER A 564 -15.73 -7.86 10.73
CA SER A 564 -16.85 -7.37 9.91
C SER A 564 -16.48 -6.05 9.23
N MET A 565 -16.58 -6.03 7.90
CA MET A 565 -16.26 -4.85 7.09
C MET A 565 -17.37 -3.82 7.24
N ASP A 566 -17.00 -2.59 7.57
CA ASP A 566 -17.93 -1.48 7.56
C ASP A 566 -18.33 -1.16 6.10
N PRO A 567 -19.63 -1.07 5.77
CA PRO A 567 -20.07 -0.82 4.39
C PRO A 567 -19.67 0.57 3.87
N VAL A 568 -19.55 1.57 4.75
CA VAL A 568 -19.17 2.94 4.39
C VAL A 568 -17.67 3.10 4.33
N TYR A 569 -16.87 2.45 5.18
CA TYR A 569 -15.41 2.60 5.13
C TYR A 569 -14.70 1.50 4.34
N GLN A 570 -15.37 0.36 4.10
CA GLN A 570 -14.79 -0.88 3.54
C GLN A 570 -13.50 -1.29 4.25
N MET A 571 -13.50 -1.17 5.58
CA MET A 571 -12.42 -1.64 6.45
C MET A 571 -13.03 -2.30 7.69
N PRO A 572 -12.32 -3.23 8.34
CA PRO A 572 -12.69 -3.72 9.66
C PRO A 572 -12.71 -2.57 10.66
N LYS A 573 -13.61 -2.61 11.66
CA LYS A 573 -13.73 -1.54 12.67
C LYS A 573 -12.41 -1.26 13.39
N ASP A 574 -11.68 -2.32 13.74
CA ASP A 574 -10.38 -2.25 14.41
C ASP A 574 -9.32 -1.41 13.65
N ALA A 575 -9.49 -1.21 12.34
CA ALA A 575 -8.58 -0.37 11.55
C ALA A 575 -8.68 1.12 11.89
N TYR A 576 -9.83 1.57 12.42
CA TYR A 576 -10.11 2.99 12.70
C TYR A 576 -10.68 3.27 14.10
N THR A 577 -10.87 2.23 14.93
CA THR A 577 -11.20 2.36 16.35
C THR A 577 -10.05 1.82 17.22
N PRO A 578 -9.83 2.36 18.43
CA PRO A 578 -8.85 1.78 19.36
C PRO A 578 -9.11 0.28 19.60
N SER A 579 -8.07 -0.56 19.50
CA SER A 579 -8.25 -2.00 19.68
C SER A 579 -8.52 -2.33 21.15
N GLU A 580 -9.74 -2.75 21.47
CA GLU A 580 -10.06 -3.33 22.78
C GLU A 580 -9.64 -4.81 22.80
N THR A 581 -8.34 -5.10 22.98
CA THR A 581 -7.91 -6.48 23.21
C THR A 581 -8.37 -6.94 24.59
N GLY A 582 -9.56 -7.55 24.66
CA GLY A 582 -10.09 -8.11 25.90
C GLY A 582 -9.18 -9.20 26.49
N ALA A 583 -9.24 -9.40 27.82
CA ALA A 583 -8.48 -10.42 28.57
C ALA A 583 -8.60 -11.86 28.03
N LEU A 584 -9.57 -12.12 27.17
CA LEU A 584 -9.79 -13.41 26.52
C LEU A 584 -8.68 -13.71 25.49
N TYR A 585 -8.16 -12.70 24.78
CA TYR A 585 -7.09 -12.86 23.78
C TYR A 585 -5.72 -13.18 24.40
N SER A 586 -5.44 -12.74 25.63
CA SER A 586 -4.18 -13.05 26.31
C SER A 586 -4.15 -14.45 26.95
N ILE A 587 -5.31 -15.02 27.29
CA ILE A 587 -5.40 -16.34 27.96
C ILE A 587 -5.55 -17.47 26.93
N LEU A 588 -6.25 -17.23 25.83
CA LEU A 588 -6.61 -18.25 24.84
C LEU A 588 -5.40 -18.94 24.18
N PRO A 589 -4.29 -18.23 23.86
CA PRO A 589 -3.05 -18.86 23.39
C PRO A 589 -2.49 -19.89 24.36
N ILE A 590 -2.33 -19.52 25.64
CA ILE A 590 -1.79 -20.39 26.69
C ILE A 590 -2.67 -21.65 26.83
N LEU A 591 -3.99 -21.46 26.82
CA LEU A 591 -4.96 -22.55 26.88
C LEU A 591 -4.83 -23.50 25.67
N LEU A 592 -4.76 -22.95 24.45
CA LEU A 592 -4.65 -23.75 23.22
C LEU A 592 -3.35 -24.56 23.19
N TYR A 593 -2.21 -23.97 23.55
CA TYR A 593 -0.94 -24.70 23.67
C TYR A 593 -1.02 -25.85 24.70
N GLY A 594 -1.59 -25.59 25.87
CA GLY A 594 -1.77 -26.61 26.90
C GLY A 594 -2.70 -27.76 26.46
N LEU A 595 -3.80 -27.42 25.78
CA LEU A 595 -4.74 -28.41 25.25
C LEU A 595 -4.13 -29.24 24.12
N THR A 596 -3.35 -28.64 23.24
CA THR A 596 -2.61 -29.36 22.18
C THR A 596 -1.59 -30.32 22.77
N LEU A 597 -0.83 -29.92 23.79
CA LEU A 597 0.07 -30.83 24.51
C LEU A 597 -0.71 -32.01 25.11
N GLY A 598 -1.87 -31.73 25.70
CA GLY A 598 -2.79 -32.75 26.18
C GLY A 598 -3.23 -33.73 25.09
N LEU A 599 -3.60 -33.24 23.90
CA LEU A 599 -3.98 -34.06 22.75
C LEU A 599 -2.85 -35.01 22.31
N ILE A 600 -1.61 -34.52 22.27
CA ILE A 600 -0.43 -35.33 21.91
C ILE A 600 -0.23 -36.46 22.94
N ILE A 601 -0.24 -36.11 24.24
CA ILE A 601 -0.07 -37.08 25.33
C ILE A 601 -1.17 -38.14 25.28
N PHE A 602 -2.44 -37.72 25.14
CA PHE A 602 -3.56 -38.65 25.08
C PHE A 602 -3.57 -39.49 23.80
N THR A 603 -3.05 -38.99 22.68
CA THR A 603 -2.85 -39.78 21.47
C THR A 603 -1.83 -40.89 21.70
N ALA A 604 -0.68 -40.59 22.30
CA ALA A 604 0.32 -41.60 22.66
C ALA A 604 -0.25 -42.63 23.64
N MET A 605 -0.97 -42.18 24.68
CA MET A 605 -1.64 -43.06 25.63
C MET A 605 -2.72 -43.92 24.99
N ALA A 606 -3.47 -43.39 24.01
CA ALA A 606 -4.52 -44.13 23.31
C ALA A 606 -3.95 -45.35 22.59
N TRP A 607 -2.77 -45.23 21.97
CA TRP A 607 -2.07 -46.33 21.33
C TRP A 607 -1.42 -47.28 22.33
N TRP A 608 -0.71 -46.75 23.33
CA TRP A 608 0.01 -47.55 24.32
C TRP A 608 -0.92 -48.36 25.23
N LYS A 609 -1.92 -47.70 25.83
CA LYS A 609 -2.88 -48.32 26.76
C LYS A 609 -4.12 -48.89 26.08
N LYS A 610 -4.20 -48.85 24.75
CA LYS A 610 -5.36 -49.32 23.94
C LYS A 610 -6.69 -48.76 24.46
N LEU A 611 -6.75 -47.44 24.70
CA LEU A 611 -7.91 -46.76 25.33
C LEU A 611 -9.24 -46.96 24.57
N TRP A 612 -9.17 -47.21 23.26
CA TRP A 612 -10.30 -47.53 22.39
C TRP A 612 -9.93 -48.60 21.37
N GLY A 613 -10.93 -49.11 20.65
CA GLY A 613 -10.73 -49.90 19.43
C GLY A 613 -9.94 -49.14 18.36
N MET A 614 -9.44 -49.86 17.35
CA MET A 614 -8.59 -49.31 16.28
C MET A 614 -9.15 -48.04 15.64
N ILE A 615 -10.44 -48.04 15.28
CA ILE A 615 -11.11 -46.89 14.67
C ILE A 615 -11.10 -45.66 15.60
N GLY A 616 -11.35 -45.84 16.90
CA GLY A 616 -11.35 -44.74 17.87
C GLY A 616 -9.97 -44.12 18.07
N ARG A 617 -8.91 -44.95 18.02
CA ARG A 617 -7.52 -44.48 18.10
C ARG A 617 -7.11 -43.71 16.85
N ILE A 618 -7.49 -44.18 15.67
CA ILE A 618 -7.28 -43.48 14.40
C ILE A 618 -8.02 -42.13 14.41
N HIS A 619 -9.30 -42.12 14.80
CA HIS A 619 -10.10 -40.90 14.89
C HIS A 619 -9.46 -39.84 15.79
N TYR A 620 -9.05 -40.22 17.01
CA TYR A 620 -8.39 -39.29 17.94
C TYR A 620 -7.02 -38.81 17.43
N SER A 621 -6.28 -39.66 16.71
CA SER A 621 -5.02 -39.29 16.08
C SER A 621 -5.23 -38.26 14.96
N LEU A 622 -6.23 -38.46 14.09
CA LEU A 622 -6.60 -37.50 13.05
C LEU A 622 -7.03 -36.15 13.63
N TYR A 623 -7.81 -36.17 14.71
CA TYR A 623 -8.17 -34.94 15.44
C TYR A 623 -6.93 -34.21 15.97
N SER A 624 -5.99 -34.94 16.55
CA SER A 624 -4.76 -34.36 17.10
C SER A 624 -3.83 -33.81 16.02
N VAL A 625 -3.76 -34.46 14.85
CA VAL A 625 -3.04 -33.94 13.67
C VAL A 625 -3.70 -32.66 13.15
N ALA A 626 -5.03 -32.60 13.06
CA ALA A 626 -5.75 -31.38 12.68
C ALA A 626 -5.50 -30.23 13.69
N ALA A 627 -5.49 -30.54 14.99
CA ALA A 627 -5.14 -29.57 16.02
C ALA A 627 -3.71 -29.04 15.87
N LEU A 628 -2.74 -29.92 15.60
CA LEU A 628 -1.35 -29.53 15.34
C LEU A 628 -1.21 -28.65 14.11
N LEU A 629 -1.93 -28.96 13.02
CA LEU A 629 -1.94 -28.14 11.81
C LEU A 629 -2.49 -26.73 12.10
N LEU A 630 -3.60 -26.62 12.83
CA LEU A 630 -4.14 -25.31 13.25
C LEU A 630 -3.16 -24.55 14.13
N MET A 631 -2.53 -25.20 15.11
CA MET A 631 -1.55 -24.53 15.97
C MET A 631 -0.34 -24.05 15.19
N PHE A 632 0.14 -24.83 14.22
CA PHE A 632 1.19 -24.40 13.31
C PHE A 632 0.78 -23.14 12.53
N ILE A 633 -0.41 -23.15 11.92
CA ILE A 633 -0.94 -22.00 11.15
C ILE A 633 -1.08 -20.78 12.07
N PHE A 634 -1.72 -20.92 13.22
CA PHE A 634 -1.95 -19.83 14.15
C PHE A 634 -0.65 -19.25 14.72
N HIS A 635 0.34 -20.09 14.98
CA HIS A 635 1.66 -19.64 15.40
C HIS A 635 2.40 -18.90 14.28
N TYR A 636 2.42 -19.46 13.06
CA TYR A 636 3.09 -18.82 11.91
C TYR A 636 2.55 -17.41 11.61
N TRP A 637 1.24 -17.23 11.75
CA TRP A 637 0.54 -15.97 11.52
C TRP A 637 0.43 -15.07 12.77
N ASN A 638 1.16 -15.39 13.85
CA ASN A 638 1.15 -14.63 15.11
C ASN A 638 -0.23 -14.45 15.75
N ILE A 639 -1.19 -15.34 15.48
CA ILE A 639 -2.54 -15.29 16.08
C ILE A 639 -2.48 -15.61 17.59
N LEU A 640 -1.45 -16.35 18.03
CA LEU A 640 -1.31 -16.86 19.40
C LEU A 640 -0.11 -16.26 20.17
N LYS A 641 0.29 -15.02 19.87
CA LYS A 641 1.39 -14.36 20.59
C LYS A 641 1.01 -13.94 22.01
#